data_AF-A0A7V3YDF4-F1
#
_entry.id   AF-A0A7V3YDF4-F1
#
_cell.length_a   1.000
_cell.length_b   1.000
_cell.length_c   1.000
_cell.angle_alpha   90.00
_cell.angle_beta   90.00
_cell.angle_gamma   90.00
#
_symmetry.space_group_name_H-M   'P 1'
#
loop_
_entity.id
_entity.type
_entity.pdbx_description
1 polymer ?
#
loop_
_entity_poly.entity_id
_entity_poly.type
_entity_poly.pdbx_seq_one_letter_code
_entity_poly.pdbx_strand_id
1 'polypeptide(L)'
;MLRKIFFSMPTALLLLFGLVVSIVCATLLERTYGASSAKVLIYNAHWFEFLWIWFSIALVVNMIRFRLWQKRKRTVFLFHFSFLLILLGAILTRYFKVEGLLHLREGESSNQFFSSTLHLFVQSDQGIREYPLAFSPIGKQWKRKMKWNGDVLTLRLQQYIPNAEKRLIEAPDGDPVVHIAVFTQHFSNSLFLEKGGIDSSFGIYFGLDNGPVPHEGPFVQFKSQGKEVWIWSNRPIVQKNKLLKKPVLGNPGTFIRCNAFSIYTVDSVSFVLIQYDQKGRIQAVPSENLQFSREEEKNEAVELALEMGAHRKTVSLFYEKGKNDKKRIFLNGKAIMLQLGPKGFELPFSLSLQDFRIERYPNSQRPSQFFSNVVIEDAGKHLKKPYAIYMNHILKHRGYRIYQHDFDKDEKGSIFLITRDPGTPVTYLGYLFLILSLVFAFVSPRSRIRELGKRIRESRGVRWVWGVFFLLLFLNASSIFSQPRFSSEKVLNSSEISFEKSLSSFRTCMEKIYFHGQILERLGRWLIGIGCGFLWIGLMRFGFKTRFKKLFPKLALLFHIAIWLGFLALTSGLGIRWYLSGHPPLANKYESMLFFAWASLLAGIVLSRHSSLPMICGSLFSGLVLLLAHGPSVDASLSPLAPVLKSKWLLFHVSTALASYGFFAIGTLLAFFNILVLALPVSKKENRFLPGVSLWASIVEQALWLGLFFIILGTVLGAIWANETWGRYWGWDPKEAWTLIVLLTYAILLHLRYVVQNWPYWLNVLAFPSFGTVLMTYWGVNVFFSGMHAYGREGEASFPWVIVWILGIWGIFSIFAYRNRKCLS
;
A
#
# COMPACT_ATOMS: atom_id res chain seq x y z
N MET A 1 32.05 15.53 -24.47
CA MET A 1 30.75 16.23 -24.53
C MET A 1 29.62 15.40 -23.90
N LEU A 2 29.44 14.14 -24.31
CA LEU A 2 28.43 13.20 -23.78
C LEU A 2 28.39 13.12 -22.24
N ARG A 3 29.53 12.96 -21.56
CA ARG A 3 29.59 12.93 -20.09
C ARG A 3 29.02 14.19 -19.42
N LYS A 4 29.19 15.36 -20.02
CA LYS A 4 28.69 16.65 -19.49
C LYS A 4 27.18 16.81 -19.73
N ILE A 5 26.59 16.07 -20.67
CA ILE A 5 25.17 16.17 -21.04
C ILE A 5 24.35 15.06 -20.36
N PHE A 6 24.83 13.81 -20.34
CA PHE A 6 24.06 12.66 -19.86
C PHE A 6 24.17 12.40 -18.35
N PHE A 7 25.17 12.97 -17.67
CA PHE A 7 25.43 12.73 -16.24
C PHE A 7 25.63 14.03 -15.46
N SER A 8 24.97 15.10 -15.89
CA SER A 8 25.02 16.41 -15.24
C SER A 8 24.05 16.51 -14.06
N MET A 9 24.17 17.56 -13.25
CA MET A 9 23.21 17.84 -12.18
C MET A 9 21.79 18.12 -12.74
N PRO A 10 21.61 18.93 -13.80
CA PRO A 10 20.33 19.04 -14.51
C PRO A 10 19.76 17.70 -14.98
N THR A 11 20.60 16.81 -15.53
CA THR A 11 20.15 15.49 -16.02
C THR A 11 19.68 14.61 -14.87
N ALA A 12 20.39 14.61 -13.74
CA ALA A 12 19.95 13.87 -12.55
C ALA A 12 18.59 14.37 -12.04
N LEU A 13 18.35 15.70 -12.05
CA LEU A 13 17.05 16.27 -11.70
C LEU A 13 15.94 15.90 -12.69
N LEU A 14 16.26 15.89 -13.99
CA LEU A 14 15.32 15.44 -15.04
C LEU A 14 14.92 13.97 -14.84
N LEU A 15 15.90 13.10 -14.53
CA LEU A 15 15.63 11.69 -14.24
C LEU A 15 14.76 11.51 -12.99
N LEU A 16 15.04 12.26 -11.91
CA LEU A 16 14.18 12.26 -10.72
C LEU A 16 12.76 12.71 -11.04
N PHE A 17 12.59 13.74 -11.86
CA PHE A 17 11.28 14.20 -12.30
C PHE A 17 10.57 13.13 -13.14
N GLY A 18 11.28 12.49 -14.07
CA GLY A 18 10.76 11.37 -14.86
C GLY A 18 10.30 10.19 -13.99
N LEU A 19 11.03 9.87 -12.92
CA LEU A 19 10.62 8.87 -11.93
C LEU A 19 9.34 9.29 -11.20
N VAL A 20 9.23 10.54 -10.76
CA VAL A 20 8.00 11.07 -10.13
C VAL A 20 6.80 10.90 -11.06
N VAL A 21 6.91 11.37 -12.30
CA VAL A 21 5.83 11.26 -13.30
C VAL A 21 5.45 9.81 -13.54
N SER A 22 6.44 8.92 -13.67
CA SER A 22 6.21 7.48 -13.89
C SER A 22 5.43 6.84 -12.74
N ILE A 23 5.78 7.17 -11.48
CA ILE A 23 5.10 6.63 -10.29
C ILE A 23 3.69 7.21 -10.17
N VAL A 24 3.48 8.50 -10.46
CA VAL A 24 2.13 9.10 -10.50
C VAL A 24 1.26 8.39 -11.54
N CYS A 25 1.77 8.20 -12.76
CA CYS A 25 1.08 7.45 -13.81
C CYS A 25 0.75 6.02 -13.35
N ALA A 26 1.65 5.35 -12.63
CA ALA A 26 1.41 4.01 -12.11
C ALA A 26 0.25 3.98 -11.11
N THR A 27 0.19 4.94 -10.19
CA THR A 27 -0.94 5.03 -9.24
C THR A 27 -2.27 5.29 -9.96
N LEU A 28 -2.28 6.15 -10.99
CA LEU A 28 -3.48 6.38 -11.81
C LEU A 28 -3.93 5.12 -12.55
N LEU A 29 -2.99 4.36 -13.13
CA LEU A 29 -3.29 3.06 -13.75
C LEU A 29 -3.82 2.04 -12.75
N GLU A 30 -3.32 2.06 -11.51
CA GLU A 30 -3.82 1.20 -10.44
C GLU A 30 -5.26 1.53 -10.06
N ARG A 31 -5.62 2.81 -10.02
CA ARG A 31 -7.01 3.24 -9.79
C ARG A 31 -7.96 2.75 -10.89
N THR A 32 -7.57 2.86 -12.15
CA THR A 32 -8.48 2.59 -13.28
C THR A 32 -8.47 1.12 -13.72
N TYR A 33 -7.34 0.43 -13.60
CA TYR A 33 -7.13 -0.91 -14.15
C TYR A 33 -6.55 -1.91 -13.14
N GLY A 34 -6.45 -1.54 -11.86
CA GLY A 34 -5.99 -2.41 -10.77
C GLY A 34 -4.47 -2.47 -10.59
N ALA A 35 -4.04 -2.88 -9.39
CA ALA A 35 -2.64 -2.91 -8.98
C ALA A 35 -1.74 -3.81 -9.85
N SER A 36 -2.31 -4.87 -10.43
CA SER A 36 -1.60 -5.75 -11.34
C SER A 36 -1.18 -5.02 -12.64
N SER A 37 -2.03 -4.15 -13.17
CA SER A 37 -1.73 -3.30 -14.33
C SER A 37 -0.56 -2.36 -14.09
N ALA A 38 -0.58 -1.63 -12.97
CA ALA A 38 0.50 -0.71 -12.61
C ALA A 38 1.85 -1.44 -12.44
N LYS A 39 1.84 -2.62 -11.81
CA LYS A 39 3.02 -3.47 -11.68
C LYS A 39 3.58 -3.90 -13.03
N VAL A 40 2.75 -4.43 -13.92
CA VAL A 40 3.22 -4.97 -15.22
C VAL A 40 3.70 -3.87 -16.16
N LEU A 41 2.95 -2.77 -16.26
CA LEU A 41 3.20 -1.72 -17.25
C LEU A 41 4.32 -0.75 -16.83
N ILE A 42 4.50 -0.54 -15.52
CA ILE A 42 5.46 0.44 -14.98
C ILE A 42 6.46 -0.22 -14.04
N TYR A 43 6.06 -0.67 -12.84
CA TYR A 43 7.04 -1.06 -11.80
C TYR A 43 7.95 -2.24 -12.20
N ASN A 44 7.44 -3.17 -13.02
CA ASN A 44 8.18 -4.30 -13.55
C ASN A 44 8.68 -4.10 -14.98
N ALA A 45 8.45 -2.94 -15.58
CA ALA A 45 8.87 -2.68 -16.95
C ALA A 45 10.38 -2.35 -17.05
N HIS A 46 11.02 -2.84 -18.11
CA HIS A 46 12.45 -2.60 -18.36
C HIS A 46 12.79 -1.12 -18.59
N TRP A 47 11.87 -0.33 -19.14
CA TRP A 47 12.09 1.11 -19.33
C TRP A 47 12.15 1.85 -17.98
N PHE A 48 11.33 1.45 -17.01
CA PHE A 48 11.32 2.03 -15.68
C PHE A 48 12.56 1.62 -14.89
N GLU A 49 12.97 0.36 -15.05
CA GLU A 49 14.26 -0.14 -14.54
C GLU A 49 15.46 0.60 -15.14
N PHE A 50 15.43 0.88 -16.44
CA PHE A 50 16.45 1.69 -17.10
C PHE A 50 16.55 3.10 -16.51
N LEU A 51 15.43 3.74 -16.15
CA LEU A 51 15.45 5.04 -15.47
C LEU A 51 16.19 4.98 -14.12
N TRP A 52 15.95 3.93 -13.33
CA TRP A 52 16.67 3.72 -12.06
C TRP A 52 18.16 3.48 -12.25
N ILE A 53 18.53 2.66 -13.25
CA ILE A 53 19.93 2.39 -13.57
C ILE A 53 20.63 3.67 -14.03
N TRP A 54 20.02 4.42 -14.93
CA TRP A 54 20.59 5.68 -15.42
C TRP A 54 20.72 6.70 -14.29
N PHE A 55 19.70 6.84 -13.43
CA PHE A 55 19.78 7.68 -12.24
C PHE A 55 20.92 7.25 -11.30
N SER A 56 21.11 5.95 -11.10
CA SER A 56 22.20 5.40 -10.27
C SER A 56 23.58 5.76 -10.83
N ILE A 57 23.77 5.62 -12.14
CA ILE A 57 25.02 6.01 -12.80
C ILE A 57 25.24 7.52 -12.68
N ALA A 58 24.21 8.32 -12.92
CA ALA A 58 24.27 9.77 -12.78
C ALA A 58 24.62 10.19 -11.34
N LEU A 59 24.08 9.48 -10.34
CA LEU A 59 24.40 9.68 -8.93
C LEU A 59 25.88 9.41 -8.67
N VAL A 60 26.40 8.24 -9.06
CA VAL A 60 27.83 7.88 -8.89
C VAL A 60 28.75 8.89 -9.57
N VAL A 61 28.46 9.26 -10.83
CA VAL A 61 29.27 10.23 -11.58
C VAL A 61 29.29 11.59 -10.89
N ASN A 62 28.15 12.06 -10.36
CA ASN A 62 28.09 13.31 -9.61
C ASN A 62 28.81 13.22 -8.25
N MET A 63 28.70 12.10 -7.54
CA MET A 63 29.47 11.86 -6.30
C MET A 63 30.98 11.98 -6.54
N ILE A 64 31.45 11.44 -7.68
CA ILE A 64 32.86 11.53 -8.09
C ILE A 64 33.23 12.96 -8.51
N ARG A 65 32.42 13.59 -9.37
CA ARG A 65 32.64 14.94 -9.89
C ARG A 65 32.76 15.98 -8.76
N PHE A 66 31.91 15.88 -7.75
CA PHE A 66 31.91 16.77 -6.59
C PHE A 66 32.86 16.33 -5.46
N ARG A 67 33.62 15.24 -5.68
CA ARG A 67 34.60 14.66 -4.74
C ARG A 67 34.01 14.49 -3.34
N LEU A 68 32.85 13.82 -3.25
CA LEU A 68 32.13 13.70 -1.98
C LEU A 68 32.87 12.85 -0.94
N TRP A 69 33.80 11.99 -1.35
CA TRP A 69 34.67 11.20 -0.46
C TRP A 69 35.59 12.03 0.45
N GLN A 70 35.76 13.32 0.18
CA GLN A 70 36.58 14.20 1.02
C GLN A 70 36.06 14.21 2.46
N LYS A 71 36.97 14.19 3.46
CA LYS A 71 36.61 14.15 4.90
C LYS A 71 35.56 15.20 5.29
N ARG A 72 35.62 16.39 4.68
CA ARG A 72 34.67 17.51 4.92
C ARG A 72 33.25 17.29 4.41
N LYS A 73 33.01 16.31 3.52
CA LYS A 73 31.72 16.00 2.89
C LYS A 73 31.19 14.61 3.27
N ARG A 74 31.79 13.94 4.25
CA ARG A 74 31.43 12.57 4.68
C ARG A 74 29.94 12.38 4.94
N THR A 75 29.28 13.35 5.57
CA THR A 75 27.83 13.31 5.82
C THR A 75 27.03 13.21 4.51
N VAL A 76 27.35 14.07 3.53
CA VAL A 76 26.67 14.10 2.23
C VAL A 76 27.03 12.86 1.40
N PHE A 77 28.27 12.39 1.48
CA PHE A 77 28.69 11.15 0.84
C PHE A 77 27.89 9.96 1.37
N LEU A 78 27.83 9.77 2.69
CA LEU A 78 27.14 8.65 3.33
C LEU A 78 25.64 8.66 2.98
N PHE A 79 25.03 9.85 2.97
CA PHE A 79 23.62 10.04 2.60
C PHE A 79 23.33 9.62 1.15
N HIS A 80 24.21 9.93 0.20
CA HIS A 80 23.98 9.52 -1.19
C HIS A 80 24.39 8.05 -1.43
N PHE A 81 25.44 7.58 -0.75
CA PHE A 81 25.90 6.20 -0.81
C PHE A 81 24.84 5.22 -0.28
N SER A 82 24.06 5.59 0.74
CA SER A 82 22.96 4.75 1.21
C SER A 82 21.91 4.45 0.13
N PHE A 83 21.62 5.39 -0.78
CA PHE A 83 20.68 5.12 -1.88
C PHE A 83 21.23 4.07 -2.86
N LEU A 84 22.55 4.03 -3.10
CA LEU A 84 23.17 3.00 -3.93
C LEU A 84 23.01 1.61 -3.29
N LEU A 85 23.18 1.50 -1.96
CA LEU A 85 22.94 0.25 -1.24
C LEU A 85 21.47 -0.16 -1.27
N ILE A 86 20.53 0.78 -1.09
CA ILE A 86 19.09 0.52 -1.18
C ILE A 86 18.72 0.03 -2.59
N LEU A 87 19.26 0.65 -3.64
CA LEU A 87 19.01 0.24 -5.02
C LEU A 87 19.63 -1.12 -5.33
N LEU A 88 20.82 -1.41 -4.83
CA LEU A 88 21.43 -2.75 -4.93
C LEU A 88 20.57 -3.80 -4.24
N GLY A 89 20.11 -3.52 -3.02
CA GLY A 89 19.18 -4.40 -2.30
C GLY A 89 17.88 -4.62 -3.06
N ALA A 90 17.30 -3.57 -3.67
CA ALA A 90 16.11 -3.68 -4.51
C ALA A 90 16.33 -4.53 -5.77
N ILE A 91 17.50 -4.44 -6.41
CA ILE A 91 17.87 -5.31 -7.54
C ILE A 91 17.95 -6.77 -7.08
N LEU A 92 18.61 -7.03 -5.94
CA LEU A 92 18.70 -8.38 -5.38
C LEU A 92 17.32 -8.96 -5.05
N THR A 93 16.46 -8.16 -4.42
CA THR A 93 15.07 -8.55 -4.14
C THR A 93 14.28 -8.82 -5.42
N ARG A 94 14.44 -7.99 -6.46
CA ARG A 94 13.70 -8.17 -7.73
C ARG A 94 14.04 -9.48 -8.44
N TYR A 95 15.32 -9.87 -8.45
CA TYR A 95 15.79 -11.00 -9.27
C TYR A 95 16.00 -12.30 -8.50
N PHE A 96 16.20 -12.25 -7.19
CA PHE A 96 16.56 -13.43 -6.38
C PHE A 96 15.60 -13.71 -5.23
N LYS A 97 14.58 -12.87 -4.98
CA LYS A 97 13.57 -13.16 -3.96
C LYS A 97 12.69 -14.33 -4.40
N VAL A 98 12.43 -15.23 -3.46
CA VAL A 98 11.43 -16.28 -3.59
C VAL A 98 10.31 -15.97 -2.61
N GLU A 99 9.06 -15.99 -3.09
CA GLU A 99 7.86 -15.82 -2.28
C GLU A 99 6.73 -16.74 -2.74
N GLY A 100 5.88 -17.14 -1.80
CA GLY A 100 4.71 -17.95 -2.09
C GLY A 100 3.86 -18.23 -0.85
N LEU A 101 2.74 -18.90 -1.07
CA LEU A 101 1.74 -19.26 -0.06
C LEU A 101 1.82 -20.77 0.24
N LEU A 102 1.69 -21.09 1.52
CA LEU A 102 1.51 -22.45 2.04
C LEU A 102 0.19 -22.50 2.78
N HIS A 103 -0.75 -23.33 2.33
CA HIS A 103 -2.00 -23.60 3.03
C HIS A 103 -1.86 -24.91 3.80
N LEU A 104 -2.21 -24.90 5.08
CA LEU A 104 -2.24 -26.07 5.94
C LEU A 104 -3.54 -26.09 6.75
N ARG A 105 -4.18 -27.25 6.84
CA ARG A 105 -5.24 -27.52 7.82
C ARG A 105 -4.67 -28.19 9.06
N GLU A 106 -5.42 -28.16 10.16
CA GLU A 106 -5.00 -28.77 11.42
C GLU A 106 -4.68 -30.26 11.25
N GLY A 107 -3.54 -30.68 11.78
CA GLY A 107 -2.99 -32.02 11.62
C GLY A 107 -2.21 -32.24 10.32
N GLU A 108 -2.30 -31.33 9.34
CA GLU A 108 -1.55 -31.46 8.09
C GLU A 108 -0.07 -31.05 8.26
N SER A 109 0.77 -31.63 7.42
CA SER A 109 2.19 -31.28 7.30
C SER A 109 2.55 -31.16 5.83
N SER A 110 3.35 -30.14 5.51
CA SER A 110 3.89 -29.95 4.17
C SER A 110 5.30 -29.39 4.23
N ASN A 111 6.12 -29.80 3.28
CA ASN A 111 7.42 -29.20 2.95
C ASN A 111 7.38 -28.46 1.61
N GLN A 112 6.20 -28.19 1.04
CA GLN A 112 6.06 -27.53 -0.26
C GLN A 112 5.14 -26.31 -0.18
N PHE A 113 5.50 -25.23 -0.86
CA PHE A 113 4.69 -24.01 -0.97
C PHE A 113 4.60 -23.53 -2.42
N PHE A 114 3.60 -22.69 -2.71
CA PHE A 114 3.22 -22.35 -4.08
C PHE A 114 3.40 -20.86 -4.36
N SER A 115 3.87 -20.47 -5.54
CA SER A 115 4.06 -19.06 -5.90
C SER A 115 2.77 -18.25 -5.77
N SER A 116 2.90 -16.99 -5.36
CA SER A 116 1.79 -16.01 -5.34
C SER A 116 1.33 -15.61 -6.74
N THR A 117 2.17 -15.81 -7.76
CA THR A 117 1.89 -15.52 -9.17
C THR A 117 1.59 -16.78 -9.95
N LEU A 118 0.64 -16.71 -10.88
CA LEU A 118 0.35 -17.82 -11.78
C LEU A 118 1.44 -17.99 -12.84
N HIS A 119 1.66 -19.24 -13.21
CA HIS A 119 2.57 -19.65 -14.26
C HIS A 119 1.78 -20.44 -15.31
N LEU A 120 2.17 -20.24 -16.57
CA LEU A 120 1.78 -21.13 -17.65
C LEU A 120 2.83 -22.21 -17.79
N PHE A 121 2.40 -23.44 -17.59
CA PHE A 121 3.18 -24.64 -17.85
C PHE A 121 2.80 -25.17 -19.22
N VAL A 122 3.80 -25.33 -20.07
CA VAL A 122 3.69 -25.92 -21.40
C VAL A 122 4.51 -27.19 -21.40
N GLN A 123 3.82 -28.32 -21.29
CA GLN A 123 4.44 -29.63 -21.31
C GLN A 123 4.40 -30.20 -22.74
N SER A 124 5.60 -30.59 -23.17
CA SER A 124 5.89 -31.22 -24.45
C SER A 124 6.62 -32.55 -24.23
N ASP A 125 6.81 -33.30 -25.30
CA ASP A 125 7.69 -34.47 -25.36
C ASP A 125 9.16 -34.14 -25.00
N GLN A 126 9.59 -32.89 -25.19
CA GLN A 126 10.93 -32.41 -24.82
C GLN A 126 11.03 -31.89 -23.37
N GLY A 127 9.95 -31.98 -22.59
CA GLY A 127 9.90 -31.53 -21.20
C GLY A 127 8.92 -30.38 -20.94
N ILE A 128 8.97 -29.84 -19.72
CA ILE A 128 8.07 -28.81 -19.22
C ILE A 128 8.76 -27.44 -19.32
N ARG A 129 8.10 -26.48 -19.98
CA ARG A 129 8.51 -25.08 -19.96
C ARG A 129 7.56 -24.26 -19.11
N GLU A 130 8.13 -23.38 -18.30
CA GLU A 130 7.39 -22.52 -17.38
C GLU A 130 7.52 -21.07 -17.81
N TYR A 131 6.39 -20.38 -17.87
CA TYR A 131 6.35 -18.96 -18.16
C TYR A 131 5.62 -18.24 -17.04
N PRO A 132 6.29 -17.37 -16.26
CA PRO A 132 5.61 -16.54 -15.28
C PRO A 132 4.67 -15.59 -16.03
N LEU A 133 3.41 -15.59 -15.64
CA LEU A 133 2.41 -14.70 -16.22
C LEU A 133 2.07 -13.62 -15.20
N ALA A 134 2.64 -12.44 -15.41
CA ALA A 134 2.22 -11.24 -14.71
C ALA A 134 1.06 -10.62 -15.48
N PHE A 135 -0.15 -10.86 -15.00
CA PHE A 135 -1.37 -10.45 -15.68
C PHE A 135 -1.71 -8.98 -15.44
N SER A 136 -2.33 -8.36 -16.43
CA SER A 136 -2.87 -7.01 -16.37
C SER A 136 -4.10 -6.96 -17.26
N PRO A 137 -5.25 -6.45 -16.77
CA PRO A 137 -6.43 -6.17 -17.59
C PRO A 137 -6.12 -5.39 -18.87
N ILE A 138 -5.11 -4.51 -18.83
CA ILE A 138 -4.54 -3.90 -20.05
C ILE A 138 -3.32 -4.69 -20.48
N GLY A 139 -3.42 -5.35 -21.63
CA GLY A 139 -2.38 -6.24 -22.13
C GLY A 139 -1.07 -5.53 -22.48
N LYS A 140 0.02 -6.04 -21.92
CA LYS A 140 1.31 -6.07 -22.62
C LYS A 140 1.25 -7.27 -23.56
N GLN A 141 1.57 -7.11 -24.85
CA GLN A 141 1.61 -8.24 -25.78
C GLN A 141 2.61 -9.30 -25.27
N TRP A 142 2.12 -10.41 -24.75
CA TRP A 142 2.94 -11.55 -24.38
C TRP A 142 2.96 -12.50 -25.57
N LYS A 143 4.13 -12.61 -26.21
CA LYS A 143 4.38 -13.51 -27.33
C LYS A 143 5.65 -14.31 -27.03
N ARG A 144 5.54 -15.63 -27.05
CA ARG A 144 6.68 -16.54 -26.88
C ARG A 144 6.74 -17.50 -28.05
N LYS A 145 7.94 -17.67 -28.59
CA LYS A 145 8.23 -18.67 -29.61
C LYS A 145 9.03 -19.79 -28.96
N MET A 146 8.66 -21.03 -29.22
CA MET A 146 9.44 -22.20 -28.84
C MET A 146 9.62 -23.11 -30.04
N LYS A 147 10.82 -23.66 -30.19
CA LYS A 147 11.08 -24.71 -31.16
C LYS A 147 10.56 -26.03 -30.59
N TRP A 148 9.86 -26.79 -31.42
CA TRP A 148 9.30 -28.09 -31.10
C TRP A 148 9.49 -29.03 -32.30
N ASN A 149 10.39 -30.00 -32.19
CA ASN A 149 10.66 -31.01 -33.23
C ASN A 149 10.72 -30.39 -34.65
N GLY A 150 11.52 -29.33 -34.82
CA GLY A 150 11.68 -28.61 -36.09
C GLY A 150 10.69 -27.46 -36.33
N ASP A 151 9.48 -27.51 -35.77
CA ASP A 151 8.46 -26.46 -35.92
C ASP A 151 8.57 -25.36 -34.87
N VAL A 152 8.03 -24.17 -35.16
CA VAL A 152 7.98 -23.05 -34.20
C VAL A 152 6.56 -22.87 -33.69
N LEU A 153 6.32 -23.28 -32.45
CA LEU A 153 5.09 -22.96 -31.73
C LEU A 153 5.18 -21.53 -31.21
N THR A 154 4.23 -20.69 -31.60
CA THR A 154 4.06 -19.33 -31.12
C THR A 154 2.86 -19.27 -30.18
N LEU A 155 3.12 -18.90 -28.92
CA LEU A 155 2.12 -18.66 -27.89
C LEU A 155 1.86 -17.16 -27.80
N ARG A 156 0.60 -16.73 -27.83
CA ARG A 156 0.19 -15.33 -27.63
C ARG A 156 -0.91 -15.25 -26.57
N LEU A 157 -0.70 -14.42 -25.55
CA LEU A 157 -1.77 -14.07 -24.61
C LEU A 157 -2.65 -13.03 -25.29
N GLN A 158 -3.90 -13.41 -25.58
CA GLN A 158 -4.89 -12.49 -26.16
C GLN A 158 -5.50 -11.63 -25.07
N GLN A 159 -5.93 -12.25 -23.97
CA GLN A 159 -6.59 -11.56 -22.88
C GLN A 159 -6.37 -12.27 -21.54
N TYR A 160 -6.30 -11.48 -20.47
CA TYR A 160 -6.45 -11.95 -19.09
C TYR A 160 -7.81 -11.46 -18.57
N ILE A 161 -8.55 -12.35 -17.91
CA ILE A 161 -9.89 -12.08 -17.42
C ILE A 161 -9.88 -12.35 -15.91
N PRO A 162 -9.86 -11.30 -15.08
CA PRO A 162 -10.07 -11.45 -13.63
C PRO A 162 -11.54 -11.78 -13.35
N ASN A 163 -11.80 -12.60 -12.33
CA ASN A 163 -13.15 -13.05 -11.96
C ASN A 163 -13.92 -13.61 -13.16
N ALA A 164 -13.27 -14.54 -13.86
CA ALA A 164 -13.77 -15.12 -15.10
C ALA A 164 -14.90 -16.13 -14.84
N GLU A 165 -15.98 -16.02 -15.58
CA GLU A 165 -17.01 -17.05 -15.68
C GLU A 165 -16.81 -17.86 -16.97
N LYS A 166 -17.15 -19.14 -16.92
CA LYS A 166 -17.17 -20.02 -18.09
C LYS A 166 -18.46 -19.75 -18.87
N ARG A 167 -18.35 -19.42 -20.15
CA ARG A 167 -19.49 -19.29 -21.09
C ARG A 167 -19.26 -20.17 -22.30
N LEU A 168 -20.30 -20.87 -22.73
CA LEU A 168 -20.26 -21.68 -23.95
C LEU A 168 -20.63 -20.80 -25.15
N ILE A 169 -19.74 -20.74 -26.15
CA ILE A 169 -19.95 -20.01 -27.42
C ILE A 169 -19.78 -20.94 -28.62
N GLU A 170 -20.46 -20.61 -29.72
CA GLU A 170 -20.25 -21.29 -31.00
C GLU A 170 -18.88 -20.89 -31.59
N ALA A 171 -18.10 -21.88 -32.02
CA ALA A 171 -16.76 -21.70 -32.59
C ALA A 171 -16.59 -22.59 -33.83
N PRO A 172 -16.23 -22.05 -35.02
CA PRO A 172 -16.13 -22.86 -36.25
C PRO A 172 -15.17 -24.06 -36.18
N ASP A 173 -14.14 -23.95 -35.33
CA ASP A 173 -13.11 -24.94 -35.02
C ASP A 173 -13.33 -25.68 -33.68
N GLY A 174 -14.49 -25.49 -33.06
CA GLY A 174 -14.87 -26.06 -31.77
C GLY A 174 -15.25 -27.54 -31.83
N ASP A 175 -15.13 -28.21 -30.69
CA ASP A 175 -15.59 -29.58 -30.47
C ASP A 175 -17.00 -29.56 -29.83
N PRO A 176 -17.76 -30.67 -29.83
CA PRO A 176 -19.02 -30.75 -29.11
C PRO A 176 -18.81 -30.45 -27.62
N VAL A 177 -19.60 -29.52 -27.07
CA VAL A 177 -19.58 -29.17 -25.64
C VAL A 177 -21.00 -29.12 -25.11
N VAL A 178 -21.20 -29.71 -23.92
CA VAL A 178 -22.47 -29.69 -23.19
C VAL A 178 -22.31 -28.87 -21.92
N HIS A 179 -23.21 -27.91 -21.69
CA HIS A 179 -23.34 -27.15 -20.46
C HIS A 179 -24.60 -27.59 -19.71
N ILE A 180 -24.42 -28.13 -18.49
CA ILE A 180 -25.50 -28.52 -17.60
C ILE A 180 -25.43 -27.78 -16.27
N ALA A 181 -26.57 -27.54 -15.64
CA ALA A 181 -26.63 -27.22 -14.21
C ALA A 181 -26.89 -28.52 -13.43
N VAL A 182 -26.07 -28.78 -12.41
CA VAL A 182 -26.20 -29.92 -11.51
C VAL A 182 -26.65 -29.42 -10.14
N PHE A 183 -27.66 -30.09 -9.59
CA PHE A 183 -28.32 -29.80 -8.33
C PHE A 183 -28.21 -31.02 -7.41
N THR A 184 -27.64 -30.80 -6.23
CA THR A 184 -27.56 -31.77 -5.13
C THR A 184 -28.32 -31.22 -3.93
N GLN A 185 -28.51 -32.01 -2.86
CA GLN A 185 -29.23 -31.57 -1.66
C GLN A 185 -28.62 -30.33 -0.98
N HIS A 186 -27.34 -30.02 -1.25
CA HIS A 186 -26.61 -28.94 -0.58
C HIS A 186 -26.04 -27.88 -1.54
N PHE A 187 -25.91 -28.17 -2.85
CA PHE A 187 -25.24 -27.27 -3.81
C PHE A 187 -25.88 -27.31 -5.20
N SER A 188 -25.86 -26.17 -5.89
CA SER A 188 -26.17 -26.02 -7.31
C SER A 188 -24.93 -25.47 -8.03
N ASN A 189 -24.44 -26.14 -9.08
CA ASN A 189 -23.27 -25.67 -9.82
C ASN A 189 -23.37 -25.96 -11.33
N SER A 190 -22.70 -25.16 -12.15
CA SER A 190 -22.62 -25.37 -13.60
C SER A 190 -21.47 -26.31 -13.95
N LEU A 191 -21.73 -27.27 -14.84
CA LEU A 191 -20.76 -28.22 -15.37
C LEU A 191 -20.68 -28.09 -16.89
N PHE A 192 -19.45 -28.02 -17.42
CA PHE A 192 -19.16 -28.01 -18.85
C PHE A 192 -18.41 -29.28 -19.22
N LEU A 193 -18.94 -30.07 -20.14
CA LEU A 193 -18.36 -31.33 -20.60
C LEU A 193 -17.85 -31.14 -22.04
N GLU A 194 -16.54 -31.24 -22.22
CA GLU A 194 -15.89 -31.29 -23.53
C GLU A 194 -15.87 -32.74 -24.05
N LYS A 195 -15.84 -32.94 -25.38
CA LYS A 195 -15.76 -34.26 -26.02
C LYS A 195 -14.61 -35.11 -25.45
N GLY A 196 -14.91 -36.31 -24.99
CA GLY A 196 -13.97 -37.24 -24.34
C GLY A 196 -13.73 -36.97 -22.85
N GLY A 197 -14.24 -35.87 -22.30
CA GLY A 197 -14.10 -35.50 -20.89
C GLY A 197 -15.01 -36.29 -19.97
N ILE A 198 -14.56 -36.47 -18.73
CA ILE A 198 -15.32 -37.07 -17.63
C ILE A 198 -15.17 -36.17 -16.40
N ASP A 199 -16.28 -35.82 -15.75
CA ASP A 199 -16.31 -35.12 -14.47
C ASP A 199 -16.94 -36.01 -13.38
N SER A 200 -16.36 -35.97 -12.18
CA SER A 200 -16.81 -36.76 -11.02
C SER A 200 -17.11 -35.88 -9.81
N SER A 201 -17.32 -34.57 -10.00
CA SER A 201 -17.36 -33.57 -8.92
C SER A 201 -18.62 -33.66 -8.04
N PHE A 202 -19.62 -34.46 -8.43
CA PHE A 202 -20.95 -34.49 -7.80
C PHE A 202 -21.35 -35.86 -7.24
N GLY A 203 -20.39 -36.78 -7.04
CA GLY A 203 -20.66 -38.14 -6.56
C GLY A 203 -21.25 -39.09 -7.62
N ILE A 204 -21.65 -38.56 -8.78
CA ILE A 204 -21.93 -39.31 -10.01
C ILE A 204 -20.98 -38.85 -11.12
N TYR A 205 -20.70 -39.73 -12.06
CA TYR A 205 -19.82 -39.43 -13.19
C TYR A 205 -20.63 -38.90 -14.38
N PHE A 206 -20.17 -37.82 -14.97
CA PHE A 206 -20.72 -37.27 -16.21
C PHE A 206 -19.66 -37.33 -17.32
N GLY A 207 -20.01 -37.81 -18.50
CA GLY A 207 -19.10 -37.81 -19.66
C GLY A 207 -19.78 -37.42 -20.96
N LEU A 208 -19.01 -36.93 -21.94
CA LEU A 208 -19.49 -36.62 -23.29
C LEU A 208 -18.65 -37.39 -24.32
N ASP A 209 -19.26 -38.25 -25.15
CA ASP A 209 -18.59 -38.99 -26.24
C ASP A 209 -17.27 -39.69 -25.84
N ASN A 210 -17.20 -40.16 -24.60
CA ASN A 210 -16.00 -40.68 -23.96
C ASN A 210 -15.77 -42.19 -24.15
N GLY A 211 -16.50 -42.83 -25.07
CA GLY A 211 -16.41 -44.28 -25.33
C GLY A 211 -17.10 -45.14 -24.26
N PRO A 212 -16.93 -46.49 -24.30
CA PRO A 212 -17.45 -47.38 -23.28
C PRO A 212 -16.65 -47.23 -21.98
N VAL A 213 -17.36 -47.01 -20.86
CA VAL A 213 -16.74 -46.69 -19.57
C VAL A 213 -16.91 -47.85 -18.59
N PRO A 214 -15.83 -48.39 -17.98
CA PRO A 214 -15.87 -49.52 -17.06
C PRO A 214 -15.93 -49.05 -15.59
N HIS A 215 -16.96 -48.29 -15.19
CA HIS A 215 -17.08 -47.81 -13.81
C HIS A 215 -18.22 -48.53 -13.07
N GLU A 216 -17.94 -49.00 -11.84
CA GLU A 216 -18.92 -49.66 -10.96
C GLU A 216 -19.91 -48.67 -10.30
N GLY A 217 -19.68 -47.36 -10.42
CA GLY A 217 -20.50 -46.28 -9.83
C GLY A 217 -21.58 -45.69 -10.77
N PRO A 218 -22.49 -44.85 -10.26
CA PRO A 218 -23.52 -44.17 -11.07
C PRO A 218 -22.89 -43.26 -12.13
N PHE A 219 -23.28 -43.47 -13.39
CA PHE A 219 -22.68 -42.84 -14.57
C PHE A 219 -23.77 -42.32 -15.52
N VAL A 220 -23.60 -41.09 -15.97
CA VAL A 220 -24.43 -40.43 -16.98
C VAL A 220 -23.56 -40.05 -18.18
N GLN A 221 -23.85 -40.64 -19.33
CA GLN A 221 -23.17 -40.38 -20.60
C GLN A 221 -24.03 -39.51 -21.51
N PHE A 222 -23.46 -38.40 -21.96
CA PHE A 222 -23.97 -37.61 -23.06
C PHE A 222 -23.33 -38.11 -24.36
N LYS A 223 -24.14 -38.26 -25.41
CA LYS A 223 -23.71 -38.62 -26.75
C LYS A 223 -24.14 -37.56 -27.74
N SER A 224 -23.19 -36.97 -28.45
CA SER A 224 -23.46 -35.99 -29.48
C SER A 224 -23.91 -36.69 -30.78
N GLN A 225 -25.02 -36.25 -31.35
CA GLN A 225 -25.53 -36.71 -32.65
C GLN A 225 -26.05 -35.51 -33.45
N GLY A 226 -25.16 -34.88 -34.21
CA GLY A 226 -25.48 -33.66 -34.95
C GLY A 226 -25.85 -32.52 -34.00
N LYS A 227 -27.04 -31.94 -34.19
CA LYS A 227 -27.60 -30.86 -33.35
C LYS A 227 -28.32 -31.37 -32.10
N GLU A 228 -28.40 -32.68 -31.90
CA GLU A 228 -29.06 -33.27 -30.74
C GLU A 228 -28.04 -33.90 -29.79
N VAL A 229 -28.37 -33.92 -28.50
CA VAL A 229 -27.61 -34.63 -27.48
C VAL A 229 -28.50 -35.67 -26.81
N TRP A 230 -27.96 -36.87 -26.64
CA TRP A 230 -28.66 -38.00 -26.04
C TRP A 230 -28.03 -38.32 -24.69
N ILE A 231 -28.85 -38.70 -23.71
CA ILE A 231 -28.39 -39.12 -22.38
C ILE A 231 -28.55 -40.63 -22.24
N TRP A 232 -27.54 -41.27 -21.69
CA TRP A 232 -27.54 -42.64 -21.24
C TRP A 232 -27.13 -42.69 -19.78
N SER A 233 -27.67 -43.64 -19.02
CA SER A 233 -27.31 -43.84 -17.62
C SER A 233 -27.27 -45.33 -17.30
N ASN A 234 -26.31 -45.76 -16.49
CA ASN A 234 -26.29 -47.14 -15.94
C ASN A 234 -27.26 -47.32 -14.75
N ARG A 235 -27.91 -46.24 -14.32
CA ARG A 235 -28.96 -46.20 -13.29
C ARG A 235 -30.29 -45.70 -13.88
N PRO A 236 -31.44 -45.97 -13.25
CA PRO A 236 -32.72 -45.42 -13.70
C PRO A 236 -32.67 -43.90 -13.71
N ILE A 237 -33.14 -43.29 -14.80
CA ILE A 237 -33.15 -41.83 -14.96
C ILE A 237 -34.59 -41.33 -14.95
N VAL A 238 -34.91 -40.40 -14.05
CA VAL A 238 -36.25 -39.80 -13.95
C VAL A 238 -36.24 -38.45 -14.64
N GLN A 239 -37.02 -38.31 -15.71
CA GLN A 239 -37.23 -37.04 -16.40
C GLN A 239 -38.51 -36.36 -15.89
N LYS A 240 -38.39 -35.09 -15.48
CA LYS A 240 -39.50 -34.22 -15.10
C LYS A 240 -39.47 -32.94 -15.93
N ASN A 241 -40.63 -32.49 -16.40
CA ASN A 241 -40.80 -31.23 -17.11
C ASN A 241 -42.19 -30.67 -16.77
N LYS A 242 -42.35 -29.33 -16.70
CA LYS A 242 -43.65 -28.67 -16.43
C LYS A 242 -44.74 -29.05 -17.45
N LEU A 243 -44.36 -29.48 -18.66
CA LEU A 243 -45.27 -29.93 -19.71
C LEU A 243 -45.70 -31.40 -19.57
N LEU A 244 -44.99 -32.20 -18.76
CA LEU A 244 -45.29 -33.62 -18.55
C LEU A 244 -46.25 -33.79 -17.37
N LYS A 245 -47.42 -34.39 -17.60
CA LYS A 245 -48.41 -34.68 -16.53
C LYS A 245 -47.89 -35.66 -15.47
N LYS A 246 -46.92 -36.51 -15.81
CA LYS A 246 -46.25 -37.47 -14.90
C LYS A 246 -44.75 -37.57 -15.23
N PRO A 247 -43.88 -37.83 -14.24
CA PRO A 247 -42.46 -38.11 -14.49
C PRO A 247 -42.28 -39.31 -15.43
N VAL A 248 -41.35 -39.21 -16.38
CA VAL A 248 -41.00 -40.31 -17.29
C VAL A 248 -39.80 -41.04 -16.73
N LEU A 249 -39.92 -42.35 -16.51
CA LEU A 249 -38.82 -43.20 -16.05
C LEU A 249 -38.10 -43.80 -17.26
N GLY A 250 -36.82 -43.47 -17.44
CA GLY A 250 -35.93 -44.10 -18.41
C GLY A 250 -35.29 -45.35 -17.81
N ASN A 251 -35.33 -46.45 -18.57
CA ASN A 251 -34.68 -47.70 -18.17
C ASN A 251 -33.15 -47.55 -18.19
N PRO A 252 -32.42 -48.14 -17.23
CA PRO A 252 -30.97 -48.19 -17.28
C PRO A 252 -30.48 -48.77 -18.61
N GLY A 253 -29.40 -48.22 -19.15
CA GLY A 253 -28.76 -48.77 -20.34
C GLY A 253 -29.33 -48.28 -21.68
N THR A 254 -30.41 -47.50 -21.71
CA THR A 254 -30.99 -46.94 -22.94
C THR A 254 -30.66 -45.46 -23.12
N PHE A 255 -30.49 -45.05 -24.38
CA PHE A 255 -30.32 -43.64 -24.72
C PHE A 255 -31.69 -42.96 -24.83
N ILE A 256 -31.87 -41.85 -24.13
CA ILE A 256 -33.03 -40.96 -24.24
C ILE A 256 -32.60 -39.60 -24.76
N ARG A 257 -33.45 -38.95 -25.56
CA ARG A 257 -33.16 -37.61 -26.08
C ARG A 257 -33.10 -36.61 -24.91
N CYS A 258 -32.03 -35.82 -24.87
CA CYS A 258 -31.92 -34.73 -23.90
C CYS A 258 -32.69 -33.51 -24.41
N ASN A 259 -33.71 -33.11 -23.66
CA ASN A 259 -34.52 -31.95 -23.95
C ASN A 259 -34.09 -30.79 -23.05
N ALA A 260 -33.92 -29.62 -23.66
CA ALA A 260 -33.82 -28.38 -22.90
C ALA A 260 -35.07 -28.22 -22.00
N PHE A 261 -34.91 -27.58 -20.84
CA PHE A 261 -35.97 -27.34 -19.85
C PHE A 261 -36.55 -28.58 -19.14
N SER A 262 -35.92 -29.76 -19.30
CA SER A 262 -36.25 -30.96 -18.50
C SER A 262 -35.24 -31.14 -17.37
N ILE A 263 -35.72 -31.51 -16.19
CA ILE A 263 -34.90 -31.93 -15.05
C ILE A 263 -34.75 -33.45 -15.11
N TYR A 264 -33.51 -33.90 -15.10
CA TYR A 264 -33.15 -35.31 -15.05
C TYR A 264 -32.61 -35.63 -13.66
N THR A 265 -33.10 -36.69 -13.04
CA THR A 265 -32.63 -37.15 -11.72
C THR A 265 -32.10 -38.57 -11.83
N VAL A 266 -30.87 -38.77 -11.37
CA VAL A 266 -30.23 -40.07 -11.19
C VAL A 266 -29.79 -40.17 -9.73
N ASP A 267 -30.28 -41.19 -9.04
CA ASP A 267 -30.16 -41.33 -7.58
C ASP A 267 -30.61 -40.04 -6.84
N SER A 268 -29.70 -39.34 -6.15
CA SER A 268 -29.97 -38.09 -5.42
C SER A 268 -29.52 -36.83 -6.17
N VAL A 269 -28.99 -36.96 -7.38
CA VAL A 269 -28.43 -35.86 -8.17
C VAL A 269 -29.39 -35.50 -9.30
N SER A 270 -29.80 -34.24 -9.35
CA SER A 270 -30.63 -33.71 -10.43
C SER A 270 -29.82 -32.80 -11.35
N PHE A 271 -30.11 -32.76 -12.64
CA PHE A 271 -29.41 -31.89 -13.58
C PHE A 271 -30.32 -31.43 -14.72
N VAL A 272 -29.95 -30.32 -15.35
CA VAL A 272 -30.67 -29.69 -16.47
C VAL A 272 -29.69 -29.32 -17.57
N LEU A 273 -30.04 -29.62 -18.82
CA LEU A 273 -29.32 -29.10 -19.99
C LEU A 273 -29.58 -27.61 -20.15
N ILE A 274 -28.53 -26.80 -20.07
CA ILE A 274 -28.59 -25.35 -20.31
C ILE A 274 -28.34 -25.07 -21.78
N GLN A 275 -27.24 -25.60 -22.33
CA GLN A 275 -26.80 -25.32 -23.70
C GLN A 275 -26.00 -26.51 -24.24
N TYR A 276 -26.17 -26.81 -25.54
CA TYR A 276 -25.34 -27.75 -26.27
C TYR A 276 -24.96 -27.12 -27.60
N ASP A 277 -23.67 -27.06 -27.88
CA ASP A 277 -23.14 -26.59 -29.16
C ASP A 277 -22.32 -27.71 -29.80
N GLN A 278 -22.69 -28.10 -31.02
CA GLN A 278 -21.99 -29.14 -31.80
C GLN A 278 -20.55 -28.73 -32.11
N LYS A 279 -20.33 -27.43 -32.29
CA LYS A 279 -19.00 -26.82 -32.43
C LYS A 279 -18.86 -25.72 -31.38
N GLY A 280 -18.80 -26.15 -30.12
CA GLY A 280 -18.72 -25.28 -28.97
C GLY A 280 -17.28 -24.98 -28.56
N ARG A 281 -17.09 -23.85 -27.91
CA ARG A 281 -15.86 -23.54 -27.16
C ARG A 281 -16.22 -22.90 -25.83
N ILE A 282 -15.60 -23.38 -24.76
CA ILE A 282 -15.67 -22.72 -23.46
C ILE A 282 -14.78 -21.46 -23.52
N GLN A 283 -15.41 -20.31 -23.46
CA GLN A 283 -14.76 -19.01 -23.40
C GLN A 283 -14.83 -18.45 -21.97
N ALA A 284 -13.74 -17.82 -21.55
CA ALA A 284 -13.74 -17.03 -20.33
C ALA A 284 -14.39 -15.67 -20.62
N VAL A 285 -15.35 -15.25 -19.80
CA VAL A 285 -15.95 -13.91 -19.88
C VAL A 285 -15.86 -13.23 -18.51
N PRO A 286 -15.70 -11.89 -18.44
CA PRO A 286 -15.76 -11.19 -17.16
C PRO A 286 -17.14 -11.39 -16.51
N SER A 287 -17.18 -11.68 -15.20
CA SER A 287 -18.45 -11.70 -14.45
C SER A 287 -19.13 -10.33 -14.50
N GLU A 288 -20.41 -10.28 -14.87
CA GLU A 288 -21.23 -9.05 -14.85
C GLU A 288 -21.55 -8.60 -13.41
N ASN A 289 -21.52 -9.52 -12.44
CA ASN A 289 -21.80 -9.27 -11.03
C ASN A 289 -20.54 -8.95 -10.22
N LEU A 290 -19.92 -7.79 -10.48
CA LEU A 290 -18.81 -7.27 -9.67
C LEU A 290 -19.21 -6.93 -8.23
N GLN A 291 -20.51 -6.82 -7.92
CA GLN A 291 -21.01 -6.41 -6.60
C GLN A 291 -21.38 -7.57 -5.65
N PHE A 292 -21.52 -8.81 -6.14
CA PHE A 292 -22.08 -9.93 -5.35
C PHE A 292 -21.31 -11.25 -5.41
N SER A 293 -20.24 -11.35 -6.21
CA SER A 293 -19.40 -12.55 -6.23
C SER A 293 -18.64 -12.68 -4.91
N ARG A 294 -18.84 -13.81 -4.20
CA ARG A 294 -18.13 -14.14 -2.95
C ARG A 294 -16.63 -14.21 -3.26
N GLU A 295 -15.77 -13.77 -2.33
CA GLU A 295 -14.30 -13.80 -2.51
C GLU A 295 -13.71 -15.18 -2.86
N GLU A 296 -14.46 -16.25 -2.61
CA GLU A 296 -14.09 -17.65 -2.89
C GLU A 296 -14.35 -18.10 -4.34
N GLU A 297 -15.09 -17.33 -5.14
CA GLU A 297 -15.43 -17.65 -6.54
C GLU A 297 -14.65 -16.79 -7.55
N LYS A 298 -13.53 -16.19 -7.11
CA LYS A 298 -12.65 -15.42 -8.01
C LYS A 298 -11.81 -16.36 -8.87
N ASN A 299 -12.43 -16.88 -9.92
CA ASN A 299 -11.74 -17.63 -10.95
C ASN A 299 -10.90 -16.68 -11.79
N GLU A 300 -9.68 -17.07 -12.11
CA GLU A 300 -8.83 -16.33 -13.04
C GLU A 300 -8.78 -17.10 -14.36
N ALA A 301 -8.79 -16.40 -15.49
CA ALA A 301 -8.67 -17.07 -16.78
C ALA A 301 -7.80 -16.32 -17.77
N VAL A 302 -7.23 -17.07 -18.70
CA VAL A 302 -6.43 -16.56 -19.81
C VAL A 302 -6.90 -17.11 -21.13
N GLU A 303 -6.92 -16.25 -22.15
CA GLU A 303 -7.07 -16.66 -23.54
C GLU A 303 -5.70 -16.69 -24.22
N LEU A 304 -5.33 -17.87 -24.72
CA LEU A 304 -4.06 -18.11 -25.40
C LEU A 304 -4.31 -18.49 -26.87
N ALA A 305 -3.71 -17.75 -27.79
CA ALA A 305 -3.61 -18.15 -29.19
C ALA A 305 -2.31 -18.94 -29.41
N LEU A 306 -2.47 -20.14 -29.95
CA LEU A 306 -1.42 -21.07 -30.36
C LEU A 306 -1.30 -21.02 -31.88
N GLU A 307 -0.10 -20.75 -32.41
CA GLU A 307 0.17 -20.76 -33.86
C GLU A 307 1.35 -21.70 -34.15
N MET A 308 1.18 -22.65 -35.06
CA MET A 308 2.25 -23.53 -35.55
C MET A 308 2.07 -23.79 -37.05
N GLY A 309 2.95 -23.23 -37.87
CA GLY A 309 2.78 -23.20 -39.33
C GLY A 309 1.52 -22.40 -39.72
N ALA A 310 0.64 -23.02 -40.52
CA ALA A 310 -0.65 -22.44 -40.92
C ALA A 310 -1.77 -22.66 -39.88
N HIS A 311 -1.56 -23.54 -38.90
CA HIS A 311 -2.60 -23.90 -37.92
C HIS A 311 -2.62 -22.88 -36.77
N ARG A 312 -3.81 -22.38 -36.45
CA ARG A 312 -4.07 -21.50 -35.31
C ARG A 312 -5.20 -22.08 -34.46
N LYS A 313 -5.05 -22.05 -33.14
CA LYS A 313 -6.08 -22.46 -32.18
C LYS A 313 -6.07 -21.53 -30.97
N THR A 314 -7.24 -21.11 -30.50
CA THR A 314 -7.37 -20.33 -29.26
C THR A 314 -7.88 -21.22 -28.14
N VAL A 315 -7.26 -21.11 -26.96
CA VAL A 315 -7.55 -21.93 -25.79
C VAL A 315 -7.76 -21.04 -24.57
N SER A 316 -8.86 -21.26 -23.86
CA SER A 316 -9.13 -20.66 -22.55
C SER A 316 -8.61 -21.61 -21.47
N LEU A 317 -7.73 -21.13 -20.58
CA LEU A 317 -7.31 -21.84 -19.37
C LEU A 317 -7.86 -21.11 -18.15
N PHE A 318 -8.43 -21.88 -17.22
CA PHE A 318 -8.98 -21.36 -15.98
C PHE A 318 -8.09 -21.72 -14.79
N TYR A 319 -8.12 -20.91 -13.76
CA TYR A 319 -7.53 -21.21 -12.45
C TYR A 319 -8.59 -20.96 -11.40
N GLU A 320 -9.03 -22.05 -10.77
CA GLU A 320 -9.92 -22.04 -9.61
C GLU A 320 -9.07 -22.44 -8.41
N LYS A 321 -9.24 -21.79 -7.25
CA LYS A 321 -8.38 -22.03 -6.08
C LYS A 321 -8.40 -23.52 -5.70
N GLY A 322 -7.25 -24.19 -5.84
CA GLY A 322 -7.10 -25.63 -5.56
C GLY A 322 -7.38 -26.58 -6.74
N LYS A 323 -7.83 -26.08 -7.90
CA LYS A 323 -8.00 -26.87 -9.14
C LYS A 323 -7.20 -26.25 -10.29
N ASN A 324 -6.18 -26.96 -10.75
CA ASN A 324 -5.41 -26.57 -11.93
C ASN A 324 -6.13 -27.05 -13.19
N ASP A 325 -6.52 -26.14 -14.08
CA ASP A 325 -7.04 -26.50 -15.40
C ASP A 325 -5.87 -27.00 -16.26
N LYS A 326 -5.88 -28.30 -16.56
CA LYS A 326 -4.91 -28.97 -17.44
C LYS A 326 -5.62 -29.34 -18.73
N LYS A 327 -5.26 -28.67 -19.83
CA LYS A 327 -5.83 -28.94 -21.15
C LYS A 327 -4.81 -29.59 -22.08
N ARG A 328 -5.18 -30.72 -22.67
CA ARG A 328 -4.41 -31.38 -23.73
C ARG A 328 -4.94 -30.91 -25.09
N ILE A 329 -4.08 -30.28 -25.87
CA ILE A 329 -4.42 -29.67 -27.16
C ILE A 329 -3.64 -30.37 -28.26
N PHE A 330 -4.31 -30.73 -29.35
CA PHE A 330 -3.66 -31.24 -30.55
C PHE A 330 -3.52 -30.10 -31.57
N LEU A 331 -2.29 -29.86 -32.04
CA LEU A 331 -1.98 -28.87 -33.07
C LEU A 331 -1.01 -29.50 -34.08
N ASN A 332 -1.37 -29.52 -35.36
CA ASN A 332 -0.61 -30.21 -36.41
C ASN A 332 -0.25 -31.68 -36.06
N GLY A 333 -1.20 -32.43 -35.48
CA GLY A 333 -0.99 -33.82 -35.06
C GLY A 333 -0.14 -34.03 -33.80
N LYS A 334 0.42 -32.98 -33.20
CA LYS A 334 1.23 -33.04 -31.97
C LYS A 334 0.40 -32.69 -30.74
N ALA A 335 0.57 -33.43 -29.65
CA ALA A 335 -0.12 -33.18 -28.38
C ALA A 335 0.67 -32.23 -27.47
N ILE A 336 0.01 -31.18 -27.01
CA ILE A 336 0.56 -30.14 -26.13
C ILE A 336 -0.29 -30.13 -24.86
N MET A 337 0.33 -30.26 -23.69
CA MET A 337 -0.38 -30.06 -22.43
C MET A 337 -0.11 -28.64 -21.92
N LEU A 338 -1.19 -27.89 -21.73
CA LEU A 338 -1.17 -26.55 -21.16
C LEU A 338 -1.79 -26.61 -19.76
N GLN A 339 -1.13 -26.00 -18.80
CA GLN A 339 -1.64 -25.87 -17.44
C GLN A 339 -1.44 -24.45 -16.94
N LEU A 340 -2.48 -23.90 -16.31
CA LEU A 340 -2.39 -22.66 -15.55
C LEU A 340 -2.42 -22.98 -14.05
N GLY A 341 -1.47 -22.46 -13.30
CA GLY A 341 -1.43 -22.66 -11.85
C GLY A 341 -0.20 -22.04 -11.20
N PRO A 342 -0.09 -22.08 -9.86
CA PRO A 342 1.09 -21.59 -9.17
C PRO A 342 2.24 -22.61 -9.28
N LYS A 343 3.48 -22.10 -9.20
CA LYS A 343 4.71 -22.90 -9.19
C LYS A 343 5.00 -23.41 -7.79
N GLY A 344 5.20 -24.71 -7.65
CA GLY A 344 5.62 -25.33 -6.38
C GLY A 344 7.10 -25.12 -6.09
N PHE A 345 7.43 -24.93 -4.82
CA PHE A 345 8.78 -24.84 -4.28
C PHE A 345 8.92 -25.75 -3.07
N GLU A 346 10.06 -26.43 -2.95
CA GLU A 346 10.35 -27.29 -1.81
C GLU A 346 11.09 -26.53 -0.70
N LEU A 347 10.75 -26.85 0.54
CA LEU A 347 11.39 -26.40 1.75
C LEU A 347 12.37 -27.46 2.24
N PRO A 348 13.52 -27.05 2.81
CA PRO A 348 14.47 -27.97 3.43
C PRO A 348 14.03 -28.47 4.81
N PHE A 349 12.78 -28.24 5.19
CA PHE A 349 12.13 -28.64 6.45
C PHE A 349 10.63 -28.79 6.21
N SER A 350 9.92 -29.57 7.02
CA SER A 350 8.46 -29.60 7.01
C SER A 350 7.88 -28.68 8.08
N LEU A 351 6.69 -28.16 7.78
CA LEU A 351 5.88 -27.39 8.70
C LEU A 351 4.57 -28.13 8.92
N SER A 352 4.23 -28.41 10.17
CA SER A 352 2.94 -29.00 10.55
C SER A 352 2.11 -28.00 11.34
N LEU A 353 0.84 -27.85 10.99
CA LEU A 353 -0.13 -27.06 11.75
C LEU A 353 -0.77 -27.96 12.81
N GLN A 354 -0.59 -27.62 14.08
CA GLN A 354 -1.19 -28.37 15.20
C GLN A 354 -2.55 -27.82 15.59
N ASP A 355 -2.67 -26.49 15.65
CA ASP A 355 -3.86 -25.80 16.15
C ASP A 355 -3.89 -24.37 15.60
N PHE A 356 -5.06 -23.92 15.15
CA PHE A 356 -5.33 -22.54 14.77
C PHE A 356 -6.41 -21.95 15.68
N ARG A 357 -6.14 -20.77 16.25
CA ARG A 357 -7.05 -20.11 17.18
C ARG A 357 -7.17 -18.61 16.91
N ILE A 358 -8.39 -18.10 17.05
CA ILE A 358 -8.72 -16.68 16.92
C ILE A 358 -9.14 -16.11 18.28
N GLU A 359 -8.42 -15.10 18.74
CA GLU A 359 -8.87 -14.26 19.86
C GLU A 359 -9.69 -13.09 19.31
N ARG A 360 -10.79 -12.76 19.99
CA ARG A 360 -11.72 -11.68 19.61
C ARG A 360 -11.78 -10.62 20.69
N TYR A 361 -12.20 -9.41 20.32
CA TYR A 361 -12.47 -8.36 21.31
C TYR A 361 -13.69 -8.73 22.18
N PRO A 362 -13.69 -8.39 23.48
CA PRO A 362 -14.85 -8.63 24.35
C PRO A 362 -16.13 -8.05 23.73
N ASN A 363 -17.21 -8.83 23.75
CA ASN A 363 -18.51 -8.47 23.16
C ASN A 363 -18.47 -8.13 21.66
N SER A 364 -17.50 -8.67 20.90
CA SER A 364 -17.38 -8.44 19.46
C SER A 364 -16.97 -9.69 18.69
N GLN A 365 -17.44 -9.80 17.44
CA GLN A 365 -16.94 -10.79 16.48
C GLN A 365 -15.64 -10.34 15.78
N ARG A 366 -15.15 -9.13 16.08
CA ARG A 366 -13.92 -8.61 15.49
C ARG A 366 -12.70 -9.33 16.07
N PRO A 367 -11.83 -9.91 15.22
CA PRO A 367 -10.63 -10.57 15.69
C PRO A 367 -9.64 -9.57 16.28
N SER A 368 -9.11 -9.89 17.46
CA SER A 368 -8.08 -9.14 18.17
C SER A 368 -6.68 -9.70 17.91
N GLN A 369 -6.57 -11.00 17.61
CA GLN A 369 -5.36 -11.72 17.23
C GLN A 369 -5.68 -13.11 16.65
N PHE A 370 -4.78 -13.65 15.82
CA PHE A 370 -4.86 -15.02 15.29
C PHE A 370 -3.54 -15.72 15.58
N PHE A 371 -3.60 -16.97 16.02
CA PHE A 371 -2.42 -17.78 16.34
C PHE A 371 -2.47 -19.10 15.60
N SER A 372 -1.32 -19.48 15.08
CA SER A 372 -1.08 -20.76 14.42
C SER A 372 0.06 -21.47 15.13
N ASN A 373 -0.29 -22.50 15.89
CA ASN A 373 0.68 -23.34 16.58
C ASN A 373 1.22 -24.35 15.57
N VAL A 374 2.50 -24.21 15.26
CA VAL A 374 3.18 -25.03 14.25
C VAL A 374 4.33 -25.80 14.85
N VAL A 375 4.63 -26.97 14.27
CA VAL A 375 5.84 -27.73 14.58
C VAL A 375 6.72 -27.74 13.34
N ILE A 376 7.98 -27.36 13.53
CA ILE A 376 9.01 -27.41 12.50
C ILE A 376 9.76 -28.71 12.68
N GLU A 377 9.89 -29.47 11.61
CA GLU A 377 10.73 -30.67 11.58
C GLU A 377 11.80 -30.50 10.50
N ASP A 378 13.05 -30.46 10.96
CA ASP A 378 14.22 -30.31 10.11
C ASP A 378 15.15 -31.49 10.33
N ALA A 379 14.98 -32.52 9.49
CA ALA A 379 15.78 -33.75 9.55
C ALA A 379 17.29 -33.47 9.43
N GLY A 380 17.68 -32.51 8.59
CA GLY A 380 19.08 -32.16 8.39
C GLY A 380 19.74 -31.43 9.56
N LYS A 381 18.97 -30.99 10.57
CA LYS A 381 19.48 -30.43 11.84
C LYS A 381 19.06 -31.25 13.06
N HIS A 382 18.41 -32.39 12.88
CA HIS A 382 17.77 -33.17 13.95
C HIS A 382 16.93 -32.29 14.89
N LEU A 383 16.19 -31.33 14.33
CA LEU A 383 15.45 -30.33 15.09
C LEU A 383 13.95 -30.55 14.90
N LYS A 384 13.25 -30.80 16.01
CA LYS A 384 11.78 -30.73 16.10
C LYS A 384 11.41 -29.68 17.14
N LYS A 385 10.82 -28.57 16.70
CA LYS A 385 10.55 -27.41 17.57
C LYS A 385 9.14 -26.87 17.38
N PRO A 386 8.32 -26.78 18.45
CA PRO A 386 7.05 -26.07 18.41
C PRO A 386 7.27 -24.56 18.36
N TYR A 387 6.42 -23.85 17.65
CA TYR A 387 6.45 -22.40 17.50
C TYR A 387 5.03 -21.85 17.28
N ALA A 388 4.73 -20.69 17.85
CA ALA A 388 3.48 -19.99 17.56
C ALA A 388 3.73 -18.85 16.57
N ILE A 389 3.08 -18.92 15.40
CA ILE A 389 3.08 -17.85 14.41
C ILE A 389 1.82 -17.01 14.63
N TYR A 390 1.98 -15.70 14.75
CA TYR A 390 0.87 -14.76 14.87
C TYR A 390 1.29 -13.38 14.34
N MET A 391 0.34 -12.45 14.27
CA MET A 391 0.59 -11.10 13.75
C MET A 391 1.76 -10.42 14.49
N ASN A 392 2.74 -9.90 13.74
CA ASN A 392 3.99 -9.32 14.24
C ASN A 392 4.94 -10.30 14.98
N HIS A 393 4.69 -11.61 14.95
CA HIS A 393 5.57 -12.64 15.50
C HIS A 393 5.80 -13.78 14.50
N ILE A 394 6.85 -13.63 13.72
CA ILE A 394 7.13 -14.44 12.53
C ILE A 394 8.09 -15.57 12.84
N LEU A 395 8.00 -16.67 12.10
CA LEU A 395 8.96 -17.75 12.20
C LEU A 395 10.13 -17.52 11.22
N LYS A 396 11.37 -17.65 11.70
CA LYS A 396 12.58 -17.56 10.88
C LYS A 396 13.38 -18.86 10.98
N HIS A 397 13.60 -19.54 9.86
CA HIS A 397 14.38 -20.78 9.83
C HIS A 397 15.07 -20.99 8.48
N ARG A 398 16.34 -21.42 8.48
CA ARG A 398 17.18 -21.62 7.26
C ARG A 398 17.11 -20.48 6.23
N GLY A 399 16.95 -19.23 6.67
CA GLY A 399 16.84 -18.05 5.80
C GLY A 399 15.44 -17.82 5.21
N TYR A 400 14.47 -18.70 5.47
CA TYR A 400 13.06 -18.51 5.18
C TYR A 400 12.38 -17.79 6.35
N ARG A 401 11.39 -16.97 5.99
CA ARG A 401 10.54 -16.24 6.92
C ARG A 401 9.09 -16.60 6.63
N ILE A 402 8.37 -17.02 7.66
CA ILE A 402 7.01 -17.53 7.55
C ILE A 402 6.10 -16.62 8.36
N TYR A 403 5.10 -16.07 7.69
CA TYR A 403 4.17 -15.07 8.19
C TYR A 403 2.77 -15.67 8.20
N GLN A 404 1.96 -15.33 9.21
CA GLN A 404 0.52 -15.54 9.10
C GLN A 404 -0.02 -14.59 8.03
N HIS A 405 -0.54 -15.14 6.94
CA HIS A 405 -1.08 -14.35 5.84
C HIS A 405 -2.60 -14.24 5.93
N ASP A 406 -3.26 -15.39 6.04
CA ASP A 406 -4.72 -15.49 6.06
C ASP A 406 -5.15 -16.81 6.74
N PHE A 407 -6.44 -17.09 6.83
CA PHE A 407 -6.98 -18.30 7.43
C PHE A 407 -8.28 -18.75 6.76
N ASP A 408 -8.63 -20.02 6.94
CA ASP A 408 -9.89 -20.55 6.42
C ASP A 408 -11.07 -20.04 7.26
N LYS A 409 -12.20 -19.72 6.63
CA LYS A 409 -13.39 -19.18 7.32
C LYS A 409 -14.03 -20.15 8.31
N ASP A 410 -13.78 -21.44 8.15
CA ASP A 410 -14.19 -22.48 9.10
C ASP A 410 -13.27 -22.55 10.33
N GLU A 411 -12.24 -21.69 10.39
CA GLU A 411 -11.28 -21.56 11.48
C GLU A 411 -10.47 -22.85 11.72
N LYS A 412 -10.31 -23.70 10.70
CA LYS A 412 -9.55 -24.97 10.78
C LYS A 412 -8.29 -25.02 9.94
N GLY A 413 -7.92 -23.90 9.32
CA GLY A 413 -6.78 -23.83 8.43
C GLY A 413 -6.11 -22.47 8.43
N SER A 414 -4.81 -22.48 8.16
CA SER A 414 -3.97 -21.30 8.07
C SER A 414 -3.27 -21.22 6.74
N ILE A 415 -3.21 -20.00 6.21
CA ILE A 415 -2.46 -19.67 5.01
C ILE A 415 -1.25 -18.87 5.46
N PHE A 416 -0.06 -19.41 5.17
CA PHE A 416 1.21 -18.82 5.49
C PHE A 416 1.84 -18.19 4.26
N LEU A 417 2.39 -16.98 4.40
CA LEU A 417 3.27 -16.39 3.40
C LEU A 417 4.71 -16.77 3.73
N ILE A 418 5.39 -17.42 2.79
CA ILE A 418 6.78 -17.83 2.91
C ILE A 418 7.64 -16.94 2.03
N THR A 419 8.69 -16.34 2.61
CA THR A 419 9.62 -15.48 1.87
C THR A 419 11.08 -15.81 2.17
N ARG A 420 11.91 -15.73 1.12
CA ARG A 420 13.37 -15.73 1.21
C ARG A 420 13.90 -14.62 0.31
N ASP A 421 14.51 -13.61 0.92
CA ASP A 421 14.93 -12.39 0.20
C ASP A 421 16.37 -12.02 0.56
N PRO A 422 17.33 -12.19 -0.36
CA PRO A 422 18.72 -11.82 -0.15
C PRO A 422 18.97 -10.30 -0.20
N GLY A 423 18.04 -9.52 -0.76
CA GLY A 423 18.16 -8.06 -0.83
C GLY A 423 17.82 -7.35 0.48
N THR A 424 16.99 -7.95 1.34
CA THR A 424 16.57 -7.36 2.62
C THR A 424 17.77 -6.90 3.48
N PRO A 425 18.81 -7.72 3.77
CA PRO A 425 19.97 -7.28 4.55
C PRO A 425 20.73 -6.10 3.93
N VAL A 426 20.87 -6.09 2.60
CA VAL A 426 21.59 -5.02 1.87
C VAL A 426 20.83 -3.71 1.93
N THR A 427 19.50 -3.75 1.75
CA THR A 427 18.63 -2.59 1.91
C THR A 427 18.70 -2.04 3.33
N TYR A 428 18.71 -2.90 4.34
CA TYR A 428 18.79 -2.51 5.74
C TYR A 428 20.14 -1.87 6.10
N LEU A 429 21.24 -2.33 5.51
CA LEU A 429 22.53 -1.65 5.62
C LEU A 429 22.48 -0.25 4.99
N GLY A 430 21.81 -0.12 3.85
CA GLY A 430 21.51 1.18 3.25
C GLY A 430 20.71 2.09 4.19
N TYR A 431 19.66 1.58 4.81
CA TYR A 431 18.86 2.30 5.81
C TYR A 431 19.66 2.75 7.02
N LEU A 432 20.54 1.89 7.53
CA LEU A 432 21.46 2.24 8.63
C LEU A 432 22.33 3.44 8.24
N PHE A 433 22.97 3.40 7.08
CA PHE A 433 23.80 4.51 6.60
C PHE A 433 23.00 5.78 6.35
N LEU A 434 21.77 5.65 5.86
CA LEU A 434 20.87 6.77 5.66
C LEU A 434 20.56 7.46 7.00
N ILE A 435 20.14 6.71 8.03
CA ILE A 435 19.87 7.25 9.37
C ILE A 435 21.13 7.87 9.99
N LEU A 436 22.27 7.17 9.95
CA LEU A 436 23.53 7.69 10.50
C LEU A 436 23.94 9.00 9.83
N SER A 437 23.78 9.10 8.50
CA SER A 437 24.10 10.32 7.76
C SER A 437 23.20 11.48 8.16
N LEU A 438 21.92 11.22 8.41
CA LEU A 438 20.96 12.21 8.86
C LEU A 438 21.29 12.72 10.27
N VAL A 439 21.62 11.83 11.21
CA VAL A 439 22.07 12.22 12.56
C VAL A 439 23.35 13.06 12.48
N PHE A 440 24.33 12.63 11.69
CA PHE A 440 25.56 13.39 11.48
C PHE A 440 25.32 14.75 10.80
N ALA A 441 24.23 14.95 10.06
CA ALA A 441 23.89 16.24 9.48
C ALA A 441 23.55 17.30 10.55
N PHE A 442 23.06 16.92 11.72
CA PHE A 442 22.82 17.87 12.81
C PHE A 442 24.08 18.23 13.59
N VAL A 443 25.00 17.28 13.71
CA VAL A 443 26.24 17.43 14.51
C VAL A 443 27.36 18.09 13.69
N SER A 444 27.44 17.79 12.39
CA SER A 444 28.53 18.25 11.53
C SER A 444 28.55 19.80 11.43
N PRO A 445 29.65 20.46 11.83
CA PRO A 445 29.75 21.92 11.83
C PRO A 445 29.58 22.58 10.46
N ARG A 446 29.79 21.80 9.39
CA ARG A 446 29.78 22.22 7.99
C ARG A 446 28.54 21.74 7.24
N SER A 447 27.54 21.17 7.92
CA SER A 447 26.28 20.80 7.28
C SER A 447 25.47 22.04 6.90
N ARG A 448 24.61 21.91 5.88
CA ARG A 448 23.70 22.99 5.47
C ARG A 448 22.75 23.38 6.61
N ILE A 449 22.26 22.40 7.38
CA ILE A 449 21.40 22.65 8.56
C ILE A 449 22.13 23.55 9.56
N ARG A 450 23.42 23.31 9.81
CA ARG A 450 24.23 24.14 10.71
C ARG A 450 24.56 25.49 10.12
N GLU A 451 24.87 25.57 8.82
CA GLU A 451 25.10 26.82 8.09
C GLU A 451 23.86 27.74 8.15
N LEU A 452 22.69 27.19 7.85
CA LEU A 452 21.42 27.89 7.90
C LEU A 452 21.11 28.36 9.32
N GLY A 453 21.35 27.49 10.32
CA GLY A 453 21.24 27.85 11.72
C GLY A 453 22.24 28.91 12.19
N LYS A 454 23.39 29.08 11.51
CA LYS A 454 24.33 30.20 11.75
C LYS A 454 23.80 31.49 11.13
N ARG A 455 23.40 31.48 9.85
CA ARG A 455 22.79 32.65 9.17
C ARG A 455 21.58 33.19 9.94
N ILE A 456 20.72 32.29 10.40
CA ILE A 456 19.55 32.62 11.21
C ILE A 456 19.97 33.22 12.57
N ARG A 457 21.04 32.71 13.21
CA ARG A 457 21.49 33.17 14.54
C ARG A 457 22.29 34.48 14.50
N GLU A 458 23.05 34.70 13.44
CA GLU A 458 23.75 35.95 13.14
C GLU A 458 22.75 37.10 12.91
N SER A 459 21.50 36.77 12.54
CA SER A 459 20.42 37.76 12.35
C SER A 459 19.78 38.31 13.65
N ARG A 460 20.09 37.75 14.83
CA ARG A 460 19.91 38.32 16.20
C ARG A 460 20.24 37.23 17.23
N GLY A 461 21.22 37.51 18.09
CA GLY A 461 21.85 36.52 18.96
C GLY A 461 20.97 36.00 20.09
N VAL A 462 20.64 34.71 20.07
CA VAL A 462 20.38 33.86 21.24
C VAL A 462 20.82 32.42 20.92
N ARG A 463 21.43 31.71 21.87
CA ARG A 463 21.94 30.33 21.76
C ARG A 463 21.10 29.36 22.62
N TRP A 464 20.99 28.11 22.13
CA TRP A 464 20.60 26.85 22.83
C TRP A 464 19.10 26.52 23.03
N VAL A 465 18.54 25.59 22.22
CA VAL A 465 17.31 24.78 22.54
C VAL A 465 17.32 23.37 21.88
N TRP A 466 18.35 22.97 21.11
CA TRP A 466 18.37 21.62 20.52
C TRP A 466 18.36 20.49 21.56
N GLY A 467 18.88 20.75 22.76
CA GLY A 467 18.82 19.83 23.90
C GLY A 467 17.38 19.58 24.40
N VAL A 468 16.54 20.61 24.45
CA VAL A 468 15.14 20.50 24.92
C VAL A 468 14.25 19.79 23.88
N PHE A 469 14.49 20.01 22.58
CA PHE A 469 13.79 19.29 21.51
C PHE A 469 14.10 17.78 21.52
N PHE A 470 15.38 17.40 21.70
CA PHE A 470 15.76 16.00 21.85
C PHE A 470 15.29 15.41 23.19
N LEU A 471 15.33 16.19 24.28
CA LEU A 471 14.83 15.76 25.59
C LEU A 471 13.32 15.54 25.58
N LEU A 472 12.53 16.38 24.90
CA LEU A 472 11.06 16.22 24.79
C LEU A 472 10.64 15.09 23.83
N LEU A 473 11.44 14.81 22.79
CA LEU A 473 11.30 13.61 21.96
C LEU A 473 11.61 12.32 22.76
N PHE A 474 12.56 12.36 23.71
CA PHE A 474 12.92 11.23 24.57
C PHE A 474 12.06 11.12 25.85
N LEU A 475 11.50 12.21 26.37
CA LEU A 475 10.60 12.21 27.54
C LEU A 475 9.22 11.61 27.23
N ASN A 476 8.87 11.48 25.95
CA ASN A 476 7.74 10.64 25.52
C ASN A 476 8.09 9.15 25.50
N ALA A 477 9.36 8.75 25.70
CA ALA A 477 9.78 7.34 25.69
C ALA A 477 9.73 6.68 27.08
N SER A 478 9.75 7.44 28.18
CA SER A 478 9.75 6.88 29.53
C SER A 478 8.42 6.22 29.93
N SER A 479 7.29 6.64 29.36
CA SER A 479 5.98 5.97 29.53
C SER A 479 5.77 4.80 28.55
N ILE A 480 6.64 4.62 27.56
CA ILE A 480 6.55 3.55 26.54
C ILE A 480 7.07 2.20 27.07
N PHE A 481 7.84 2.20 28.17
CA PHE A 481 8.36 0.97 28.77
C PHE A 481 7.38 0.22 29.68
N SER A 482 6.23 0.82 30.02
CA SER A 482 5.19 0.17 30.82
C SER A 482 3.97 -0.19 29.97
N GLN A 483 4.15 -1.04 28.96
CA GLN A 483 3.04 -1.91 28.57
C GLN A 483 2.99 -3.05 29.60
N PRO A 484 1.84 -3.34 30.24
CA PRO A 484 1.75 -4.52 31.07
C PRO A 484 2.08 -5.74 30.20
N ARG A 485 3.11 -6.49 30.58
CA ARG A 485 3.28 -7.85 30.07
C ARG A 485 2.00 -8.59 30.45
N PHE A 486 1.28 -9.09 29.46
CA PHE A 486 0.21 -10.07 29.71
C PHE A 486 0.91 -11.27 30.36
N SER A 487 0.83 -11.32 31.69
CA SER A 487 1.20 -12.47 32.49
C SER A 487 -0.12 -13.11 32.90
N SER A 488 -0.22 -14.41 32.69
CA SER A 488 -1.40 -15.23 32.94
C SER A 488 -1.74 -15.40 34.43
N GLU A 489 -1.07 -14.68 35.33
CA GLU A 489 -1.23 -14.76 36.77
C GLU A 489 -1.67 -13.39 37.30
N LYS A 490 -2.97 -13.12 37.35
CA LYS A 490 -3.53 -12.10 38.24
C LYS A 490 -5.03 -12.30 38.42
N VAL A 491 -5.38 -13.13 39.39
CA VAL A 491 -6.70 -13.12 40.04
C VAL A 491 -6.44 -13.38 41.53
N LEU A 492 -7.14 -12.61 42.39
CA LEU A 492 -7.25 -12.67 43.86
C LEU A 492 -6.48 -11.57 44.62
N ASN A 493 -7.05 -10.36 44.70
CA ASN A 493 -7.06 -9.61 45.97
C ASN A 493 -8.13 -8.51 46.04
N SER A 494 -8.82 -8.41 47.19
CA SER A 494 -9.91 -7.47 47.47
C SER A 494 -9.48 -5.99 47.54
N SER A 495 -8.17 -5.70 47.57
CA SER A 495 -7.62 -4.35 47.42
C SER A 495 -7.69 -3.81 45.98
N GLU A 496 -7.82 -4.68 44.96
CA GLU A 496 -7.98 -4.25 43.56
C GLU A 496 -9.36 -3.63 43.29
N ILE A 497 -10.39 -3.99 44.06
CA ILE A 497 -11.77 -3.55 43.84
C ILE A 497 -11.98 -2.06 44.16
N SER A 498 -11.30 -1.52 45.19
CA SER A 498 -11.39 -0.08 45.50
C SER A 498 -10.57 0.76 44.51
N PHE A 499 -9.44 0.21 44.05
CA PHE A 499 -8.59 0.81 43.02
C PHE A 499 -9.28 0.84 41.65
N GLU A 500 -9.95 -0.24 41.24
CA GLU A 500 -10.78 -0.29 40.03
C GLU A 500 -11.97 0.67 40.08
N LYS A 501 -12.62 0.82 41.24
CA LYS A 501 -13.70 1.82 41.42
C LYS A 501 -13.18 3.26 41.32
N SER A 502 -12.01 3.54 41.89
CA SER A 502 -11.36 4.85 41.75
C SER A 502 -10.94 5.11 40.29
N LEU A 503 -10.31 4.13 39.63
CA LEU A 503 -9.92 4.23 38.21
C LEU A 503 -11.12 4.44 37.27
N SER A 504 -12.24 3.77 37.54
CA SER A 504 -13.48 3.93 36.75
C SER A 504 -14.14 5.30 36.96
N SER A 505 -14.13 5.84 38.19
CA SER A 505 -14.59 7.21 38.47
C SER A 505 -13.72 8.28 37.80
N PHE A 506 -12.39 8.12 37.86
CA PHE A 506 -11.45 9.01 37.18
C PHE A 506 -11.60 8.93 35.66
N ARG A 507 -11.67 7.72 35.09
CA ARG A 507 -11.94 7.51 33.66
C ARG A 507 -13.24 8.19 33.22
N THR A 508 -14.32 8.01 33.97
CA THR A 508 -15.61 8.66 33.68
C THR A 508 -15.52 10.19 33.70
N CYS A 509 -14.78 10.75 34.66
CA CYS A 509 -14.52 12.19 34.74
C CYS A 509 -13.74 12.68 33.51
N MET A 510 -12.67 11.97 33.13
CA MET A 510 -11.85 12.29 31.96
C MET A 510 -12.65 12.18 30.66
N GLU A 511 -13.54 11.20 30.53
CA GLU A 511 -14.45 11.07 29.38
C GLU A 511 -15.42 12.26 29.29
N LYS A 512 -16.02 12.68 30.41
CA LYS A 512 -16.88 13.88 30.44
C LYS A 512 -16.10 15.13 30.05
N ILE A 513 -14.93 15.35 30.63
CA ILE A 513 -14.06 16.50 30.30
C ILE A 513 -13.69 16.48 28.81
N TYR A 514 -13.29 15.33 28.28
CA TYR A 514 -12.82 15.21 26.90
C TYR A 514 -13.95 15.37 25.87
N PHE A 515 -15.04 14.61 26.02
CA PHE A 515 -16.13 14.56 25.04
C PHE A 515 -17.16 15.69 25.23
N HIS A 516 -17.62 15.93 26.46
CA HIS A 516 -18.65 16.96 26.70
C HIS A 516 -18.05 18.37 26.76
N GLY A 517 -16.80 18.51 27.18
CA GLY A 517 -16.11 19.80 27.23
C GLY A 517 -15.73 20.38 25.86
N GLN A 518 -15.75 19.56 24.79
CA GLN A 518 -15.31 19.92 23.44
C GLN A 518 -13.95 20.67 23.44
N ILE A 519 -13.04 20.26 24.34
CA ILE A 519 -11.86 21.06 24.70
C ILE A 519 -10.97 21.30 23.48
N LEU A 520 -10.74 20.27 22.67
CA LEU A 520 -9.87 20.34 21.50
C LEU A 520 -10.47 21.16 20.36
N GLU A 521 -11.79 21.11 20.17
CA GLU A 521 -12.50 21.93 19.19
C GLU A 521 -12.45 23.41 19.56
N ARG A 522 -12.73 23.73 20.83
CA ARG A 522 -12.63 25.10 21.38
C ARG A 522 -11.20 25.63 21.29
N LEU A 523 -10.22 24.78 21.61
CA LEU A 523 -8.80 25.09 21.45
C LEU A 523 -8.45 25.42 20.00
N GLY A 524 -9.01 24.69 19.03
CA GLY A 524 -8.84 24.97 17.60
C GLY A 524 -9.28 26.39 17.22
N ARG A 525 -10.49 26.80 17.62
CA ARG A 525 -10.99 28.18 17.42
C ARG A 525 -10.09 29.22 18.10
N TRP A 526 -9.64 28.94 19.32
CA TRP A 526 -8.81 29.83 20.10
C TRP A 526 -7.43 30.06 19.45
N LEU A 527 -6.78 29.00 18.97
CA LEU A 527 -5.49 29.08 18.25
C LEU A 527 -5.61 29.89 16.96
N ILE A 528 -6.72 29.75 16.22
CA ILE A 528 -7.01 30.57 15.04
C ILE A 528 -7.17 32.04 15.45
N GLY A 529 -8.02 32.31 16.43
CA GLY A 529 -8.29 33.68 16.90
C GLY A 529 -7.02 34.41 17.35
N ILE A 530 -6.17 33.74 18.13
CA ILE A 530 -4.89 34.29 18.60
C ILE A 530 -3.91 34.47 17.44
N GLY A 531 -3.82 33.51 16.52
CA GLY A 531 -3.00 33.62 15.32
C GLY A 531 -3.39 34.81 14.44
N CYS A 532 -4.67 34.92 14.10
CA CYS A 532 -5.22 36.03 13.32
C CYS A 532 -5.04 37.37 14.01
N GLY A 533 -5.33 37.44 15.31
CA GLY A 533 -5.16 38.66 16.10
C GLY A 533 -3.71 39.13 16.11
N PHE A 534 -2.76 38.22 16.33
CA PHE A 534 -1.34 38.59 16.35
C PHE A 534 -0.79 38.90 14.94
N LEU A 535 -1.29 38.24 13.90
CA LEU A 535 -1.00 38.61 12.50
C LEU A 535 -1.45 40.06 12.21
N TRP A 536 -2.66 40.43 12.64
CA TRP A 536 -3.22 41.77 12.47
C TRP A 536 -2.42 42.83 13.26
N ILE A 537 -2.06 42.54 14.51
CA ILE A 537 -1.13 43.38 15.30
C ILE A 537 0.23 43.54 14.59
N GLY A 538 0.71 42.46 13.96
CA GLY A 538 1.90 42.46 13.12
C GLY A 538 1.81 43.42 11.94
N LEU A 539 0.66 43.46 11.25
CA LEU A 539 0.39 44.40 10.16
C LEU A 539 0.26 45.85 10.65
N MET A 540 -0.42 46.06 11.79
CA MET A 540 -0.59 47.40 12.39
C MET A 540 0.72 48.05 12.85
N ARG A 541 1.75 47.25 13.16
CA ARG A 541 3.11 47.73 13.46
C ARG A 541 3.67 48.64 12.36
N PHE A 542 3.23 48.46 11.12
CA PHE A 542 3.70 49.23 9.96
C PHE A 542 2.92 50.54 9.74
N GLY A 543 1.68 50.65 10.25
CA GLY A 543 0.81 51.81 10.05
C GLY A 543 0.85 52.89 11.16
N PHE A 544 1.26 52.57 12.39
CA PHE A 544 1.11 53.48 13.56
C PHE A 544 2.42 54.09 14.11
N LYS A 545 2.31 55.30 14.71
CA LYS A 545 3.39 56.09 15.36
C LYS A 545 4.04 55.36 16.56
N THR A 546 5.20 55.88 16.97
CA THR A 546 6.20 55.40 17.96
C THR A 546 5.69 54.71 19.24
N ARG A 547 4.48 55.01 19.74
CA ARG A 547 3.91 54.40 20.97
C ARG A 547 3.61 52.90 20.81
N PHE A 548 3.11 52.48 19.65
CA PHE A 548 2.77 51.07 19.36
C PHE A 548 4.03 50.18 19.27
N LYS A 549 5.16 50.77 18.84
CA LYS A 549 6.45 50.06 18.76
C LYS A 549 7.01 49.66 20.12
N LYS A 550 6.69 50.39 21.20
CA LYS A 550 7.08 50.05 22.58
C LYS A 550 6.21 48.95 23.20
N LEU A 551 4.94 48.82 22.77
CA LEU A 551 4.01 47.81 23.28
C LEU A 551 4.18 46.44 22.60
N PHE A 552 4.68 46.44 21.36
CA PHE A 552 4.83 45.23 20.54
C PHE A 552 5.63 44.09 21.21
N PRO A 553 6.77 44.31 21.90
CA PRO A 553 7.50 43.22 22.57
C PRO A 553 6.70 42.56 23.69
N LYS A 554 5.90 43.34 24.44
CA LYS A 554 5.02 42.80 25.50
C LYS A 554 3.90 41.96 24.91
N LEU A 555 3.24 42.45 23.85
CA LEU A 555 2.22 41.70 23.12
C LEU A 555 2.80 40.43 22.48
N ALA A 556 4.02 40.50 21.95
CA ALA A 556 4.71 39.34 21.41
C ALA A 556 4.97 38.30 22.51
N LEU A 557 5.45 38.70 23.68
CA LEU A 557 5.65 37.78 24.80
C LEU A 557 4.34 37.10 25.22
N LEU A 558 3.26 37.87 25.38
CA LEU A 558 1.93 37.33 25.72
C LEU A 558 1.43 36.34 24.66
N PHE A 559 1.60 36.66 23.38
CA PHE A 559 1.30 35.72 22.28
C PHE A 559 2.11 34.43 22.41
N HIS A 560 3.42 34.50 22.71
CA HIS A 560 4.24 33.31 22.88
C HIS A 560 3.77 32.46 24.06
N ILE A 561 3.48 33.08 25.20
CA ILE A 561 2.96 32.38 26.38
C ILE A 561 1.63 31.72 26.03
N ALA A 562 0.72 32.42 25.37
CA ALA A 562 -0.57 31.87 24.95
C ALA A 562 -0.41 30.66 24.01
N ILE A 563 0.49 30.72 23.02
CA ILE A 563 0.74 29.57 22.15
C ILE A 563 1.34 28.38 22.92
N TRP A 564 2.26 28.62 23.86
CA TRP A 564 2.79 27.55 24.70
C TRP A 564 1.71 26.92 25.59
N LEU A 565 0.81 27.71 26.17
CA LEU A 565 -0.35 27.20 26.92
C LEU A 565 -1.29 26.39 26.02
N GLY A 566 -1.55 26.85 24.80
CA GLY A 566 -2.33 26.10 23.82
C GLY A 566 -1.67 24.79 23.42
N PHE A 567 -0.35 24.77 23.26
CA PHE A 567 0.42 23.56 22.98
C PHE A 567 0.37 22.57 24.15
N LEU A 568 0.48 23.05 25.40
CA LEU A 568 0.31 22.22 26.59
C LEU A 568 -1.11 21.66 26.68
N ALA A 569 -2.14 22.47 26.42
CA ALA A 569 -3.53 22.01 26.39
C ALA A 569 -3.76 20.92 25.33
N LEU A 570 -3.21 21.08 24.12
CA LEU A 570 -3.28 20.07 23.07
C LEU A 570 -2.54 18.79 23.44
N THR A 571 -1.36 18.92 24.04
CA THR A 571 -0.56 17.79 24.54
C THR A 571 -1.32 17.03 25.63
N SER A 572 -1.92 17.75 26.58
CA SER A 572 -2.78 17.16 27.61
C SER A 572 -3.96 16.44 26.98
N GLY A 573 -4.67 17.05 26.02
CA GLY A 573 -5.78 16.38 25.32
C GLY A 573 -5.38 15.07 24.63
N LEU A 574 -4.23 15.05 23.95
CA LEU A 574 -3.67 13.80 23.39
C LEU A 574 -3.35 12.77 24.49
N GLY A 575 -2.79 13.20 25.63
CA GLY A 575 -2.51 12.34 26.77
C GLY A 575 -3.79 11.75 27.39
N ILE A 576 -4.85 12.55 27.51
CA ILE A 576 -6.16 12.07 27.96
C ILE A 576 -6.70 11.03 26.98
N ARG A 577 -6.64 11.30 25.67
CA ARG A 577 -7.12 10.33 24.67
C ARG A 577 -6.30 9.05 24.69
N TRP A 578 -4.98 9.13 24.88
CA TRP A 578 -4.14 7.95 25.06
C TRP A 578 -4.63 7.12 26.25
N TYR A 579 -4.81 7.76 27.42
CA TYR A 579 -5.32 7.09 28.61
C TYR A 579 -6.68 6.40 28.37
N LEU A 580 -7.62 7.07 27.71
CA LEU A 580 -8.97 6.55 27.46
C LEU A 580 -9.00 5.40 26.43
N SER A 581 -8.17 5.46 25.40
CA SER A 581 -8.11 4.45 24.33
C SER A 581 -7.20 3.26 24.67
N GLY A 582 -6.31 3.40 25.64
CA GLY A 582 -5.33 2.37 26.00
C GLY A 582 -4.16 2.26 25.01
N HIS A 583 -4.06 3.17 24.04
CA HIS A 583 -2.96 3.22 23.06
C HIS A 583 -2.65 4.66 22.64
N PRO A 584 -1.45 4.94 22.09
CA PRO A 584 -1.16 6.25 21.52
C PRO A 584 -2.19 6.64 20.45
N PRO A 585 -2.69 7.89 20.44
CA PRO A 585 -3.76 8.34 19.54
C PRO A 585 -3.20 8.57 18.12
N LEU A 586 -3.01 7.47 17.38
CA LEU A 586 -2.54 7.44 15.99
C LEU A 586 -3.30 6.42 15.13
N ALA A 587 -4.32 5.77 15.67
CA ALA A 587 -4.90 4.56 15.08
C ALA A 587 -5.88 4.85 13.93
N ASN A 588 -6.56 6.00 13.99
CA ASN A 588 -7.61 6.37 13.04
C ASN A 588 -7.45 7.81 12.54
N LYS A 589 -8.32 8.21 11.60
CA LYS A 589 -8.29 9.54 10.98
C LYS A 589 -8.34 10.66 12.01
N TYR A 590 -9.30 10.63 12.94
CA TYR A 590 -9.43 11.64 14.00
C TYR A 590 -8.12 11.80 14.80
N GLU A 591 -7.59 10.68 15.28
CA GLU A 591 -6.36 10.61 16.06
C GLU A 591 -5.15 11.14 15.31
N SER A 592 -4.98 10.72 14.05
CA SER A 592 -3.90 11.20 13.19
C SER A 592 -4.01 12.71 12.92
N MET A 593 -5.22 13.27 12.81
CA MET A 593 -5.44 14.72 12.65
C MET A 593 -5.07 15.49 13.92
N LEU A 594 -5.41 14.97 15.11
CA LEU A 594 -4.99 15.60 16.38
C LEU A 594 -3.46 15.63 16.50
N PHE A 595 -2.80 14.52 16.17
CA PHE A 595 -1.35 14.46 16.20
C PHE A 595 -0.72 15.36 15.12
N PHE A 596 -1.32 15.46 13.94
CA PHE A 596 -0.87 16.35 12.87
C PHE A 596 -1.00 17.84 13.27
N ALA A 597 -2.08 18.22 13.93
CA ALA A 597 -2.25 19.55 14.51
C ALA A 597 -1.14 19.84 15.53
N TRP A 598 -0.90 18.90 16.45
CA TRP A 598 0.16 19.00 17.45
C TRP A 598 1.55 19.14 16.84
N ALA A 599 1.87 18.32 15.84
CA ALA A 599 3.14 18.35 15.13
C ALA A 599 3.36 19.69 14.38
N SER A 600 2.30 20.24 13.79
CA SER A 600 2.34 21.52 13.08
C SER A 600 2.53 22.70 14.03
N LEU A 601 1.86 22.68 15.19
CA LEU A 601 2.06 23.69 16.23
C LEU A 601 3.49 23.63 16.79
N LEU A 602 3.99 22.42 17.06
CA LEU A 602 5.37 22.20 17.48
C LEU A 602 6.37 22.70 16.44
N ALA A 603 6.15 22.40 15.14
CA ALA A 603 7.01 22.89 14.06
C ALA A 603 7.04 24.43 14.04
N GLY A 604 5.89 25.08 14.21
CA GLY A 604 5.79 26.54 14.33
C GLY A 604 6.59 27.10 15.50
N ILE A 605 6.49 26.47 16.68
CA ILE A 605 7.25 26.84 17.89
C ILE A 605 8.76 26.62 17.70
N VAL A 606 9.18 25.49 17.12
CA VAL A 606 10.60 25.19 16.91
C VAL A 606 11.25 26.19 15.94
N LEU A 607 10.50 26.64 14.94
CA LEU A 607 10.97 27.56 13.91
C LEU A 607 10.84 29.05 14.30
N SER A 608 10.11 29.39 15.38
CA SER A 608 9.81 30.78 15.74
C SER A 608 10.92 31.55 16.45
N ARG A 609 12.09 30.94 16.65
CA ARG A 609 13.21 31.51 17.43
C ARG A 609 13.61 32.93 17.04
N HIS A 610 13.51 33.28 15.76
CA HIS A 610 13.95 34.57 15.22
C HIS A 610 12.82 35.38 14.58
N SER A 611 11.62 34.81 14.47
CA SER A 611 10.45 35.47 13.91
C SER A 611 9.20 34.83 14.51
N SER A 612 8.20 35.64 14.87
CA SER A 612 6.91 35.09 15.35
C SER A 612 6.09 34.44 14.24
N LEU A 613 6.39 34.71 12.96
CA LEU A 613 5.57 34.29 11.82
C LEU A 613 5.40 32.76 11.69
N PRO A 614 6.44 31.91 11.85
CA PRO A 614 6.26 30.46 11.90
C PRO A 614 5.29 30.00 12.99
N MET A 615 5.26 30.68 14.14
CA MET A 615 4.34 30.33 15.23
C MET A 615 2.90 30.75 14.94
N ILE A 616 2.70 31.89 14.27
CA ILE A 616 1.40 32.30 13.73
C ILE A 616 0.91 31.26 12.71
N CYS A 617 1.78 30.86 11.76
CA CYS A 617 1.44 29.82 10.79
C CYS A 617 1.08 28.50 11.50
N GLY A 618 1.85 28.13 12.52
CA GLY A 618 1.61 26.97 13.37
C GLY A 618 0.27 26.99 14.08
N SER A 619 -0.11 28.12 14.68
CA SER A 619 -1.38 28.27 15.40
C SER A 619 -2.57 28.24 14.45
N LEU A 620 -2.49 28.94 13.32
CA LEU A 620 -3.54 28.97 12.30
C LEU A 620 -3.78 27.57 11.70
N PHE A 621 -2.71 26.89 11.30
CA PHE A 621 -2.81 25.57 10.70
C PHE A 621 -3.24 24.49 11.70
N SER A 622 -2.64 24.48 12.89
CA SER A 622 -3.05 23.56 13.97
C SER A 622 -4.53 23.76 14.31
N GLY A 623 -4.99 25.01 14.42
CA GLY A 623 -6.39 25.29 14.70
C GLY A 623 -7.31 24.85 13.57
N LEU A 624 -6.93 25.05 12.30
CA LEU A 624 -7.68 24.56 11.15
C LEU A 624 -7.80 23.03 11.16
N VAL A 625 -6.69 22.30 11.38
CA VAL A 625 -6.71 20.84 11.44
C VAL A 625 -7.59 20.34 12.59
N LEU A 626 -7.57 21.00 13.76
CA LEU A 626 -8.45 20.67 14.88
C LEU A 626 -9.94 20.88 14.54
N LEU A 627 -10.28 21.95 13.82
CA LEU A 627 -11.65 22.17 13.35
C LEU A 627 -12.09 21.08 12.37
N LEU A 628 -11.23 20.73 11.40
CA LEU A 628 -11.52 19.67 10.44
C LEU A 628 -11.65 18.30 11.13
N ALA A 629 -10.89 18.05 12.19
CA ALA A 629 -10.97 16.80 12.96
C ALA A 629 -12.33 16.63 13.67
N HIS A 630 -12.99 17.73 14.03
CA HIS A 630 -14.32 17.70 14.66
C HIS A 630 -15.44 17.93 13.63
N GLY A 631 -15.14 17.84 12.34
CA GLY A 631 -16.13 17.89 11.27
C GLY A 631 -17.01 16.64 11.24
N PRO A 632 -18.20 16.71 10.61
CA PRO A 632 -19.18 15.61 10.60
C PRO A 632 -18.69 14.36 9.86
N SER A 633 -17.66 14.46 9.02
CA SER A 633 -17.08 13.35 8.26
C SER A 633 -15.97 12.59 9.00
N VAL A 634 -15.72 12.90 10.28
CA VAL A 634 -14.64 12.30 11.05
C VAL A 634 -15.20 11.65 12.31
N ASP A 635 -15.07 10.33 12.41
CA ASP A 635 -15.49 9.59 13.60
C ASP A 635 -14.48 9.78 14.74
N ALA A 636 -14.93 10.38 15.83
CA ALA A 636 -14.15 10.64 17.03
C ALA A 636 -14.25 9.52 18.09
N SER A 637 -15.01 8.45 17.80
CA SER A 637 -15.25 7.32 18.71
C SER A 637 -13.95 6.64 19.16
N LEU A 638 -14.00 5.97 20.32
CA LEU A 638 -12.92 5.12 20.79
C LEU A 638 -13.06 3.76 20.12
N SER A 639 -12.09 3.41 19.28
CA SER A 639 -12.06 2.13 18.56
C SER A 639 -10.85 1.31 18.99
N PRO A 640 -10.97 -0.02 19.14
CA PRO A 640 -9.84 -0.87 19.46
C PRO A 640 -8.87 -0.97 18.27
N LEU A 641 -7.59 -1.21 18.55
CA LEU A 641 -6.55 -1.37 17.53
C LEU A 641 -6.79 -2.61 16.68
N ALA A 642 -6.70 -2.50 15.35
CA ALA A 642 -6.59 -3.70 14.52
C ALA A 642 -5.30 -4.49 14.88
N PRO A 643 -5.29 -5.83 14.78
CA PRO A 643 -4.15 -6.66 15.19
C PRO A 643 -2.83 -6.23 14.54
N VAL A 644 -2.90 -5.87 13.25
CA VAL A 644 -1.79 -5.37 12.43
C VAL A 644 -1.14 -4.09 13.00
N LEU A 645 -1.92 -3.27 13.70
CA LEU A 645 -1.47 -1.99 14.28
C LEU A 645 -0.80 -2.16 15.65
N LYS A 646 -0.85 -3.36 16.26
CA LYS A 646 -0.18 -3.67 17.54
C LYS A 646 1.33 -3.86 17.33
N SER A 647 2.03 -2.80 16.92
CA SER A 647 3.48 -2.80 16.71
C SER A 647 4.13 -1.49 17.19
N LYS A 648 5.28 -1.63 17.84
CA LYS A 648 6.10 -0.47 18.26
C LYS A 648 6.68 0.27 17.07
N TRP A 649 7.01 -0.44 15.98
CA TRP A 649 7.55 0.19 14.78
C TRP A 649 6.52 1.08 14.10
N LEU A 650 5.25 0.67 14.08
CA LEU A 650 4.18 1.47 13.51
C LEU A 650 4.02 2.81 14.25
N LEU A 651 4.08 2.80 15.59
CA LEU A 651 4.02 4.00 16.40
C LEU A 651 5.09 5.01 15.99
N PHE A 652 6.35 4.58 15.88
CA PHE A 652 7.45 5.46 15.46
C PHE A 652 7.36 5.87 13.99
N HIS A 653 6.91 4.96 13.11
CA HIS A 653 6.69 5.25 11.70
C HIS A 653 5.66 6.37 11.51
N VAL A 654 4.44 6.19 12.04
CA VAL A 654 3.34 7.14 11.83
C VAL A 654 3.65 8.49 12.49
N SER A 655 4.20 8.49 13.71
CA SER A 655 4.54 9.74 14.41
C SER A 655 5.61 10.55 13.68
N THR A 656 6.68 9.90 13.17
CA THR A 656 7.73 10.61 12.40
C THR A 656 7.22 11.06 11.03
N ALA A 657 6.36 10.29 10.37
CA ALA A 657 5.71 10.71 9.13
C ALA A 657 4.83 11.96 9.34
N LEU A 658 3.94 11.96 10.35
CA LEU A 658 3.10 13.12 10.67
C LEU A 658 3.91 14.33 11.15
N ALA A 659 5.00 14.11 11.89
CA ALA A 659 5.94 15.17 12.25
C ALA A 659 6.52 15.85 11.01
N SER A 660 6.88 15.08 9.98
CA SER A 660 7.37 15.62 8.71
C SER A 660 6.35 16.51 8.02
N TYR A 661 5.08 16.09 8.01
CA TYR A 661 3.99 16.85 7.39
C TYR A 661 3.79 18.18 8.11
N GLY A 662 3.95 18.22 9.43
CA GLY A 662 3.92 19.47 10.20
C GLY A 662 5.00 20.45 9.74
N PHE A 663 6.26 20.01 9.63
CA PHE A 663 7.34 20.87 9.13
C PHE A 663 7.13 21.33 7.69
N PHE A 664 6.66 20.45 6.81
CA PHE A 664 6.33 20.83 5.43
C PHE A 664 5.18 21.85 5.37
N ALA A 665 4.13 21.66 6.17
CA ALA A 665 2.99 22.58 6.24
C ALA A 665 3.43 23.98 6.68
N ILE A 666 4.20 24.10 7.76
CA ILE A 666 4.67 25.41 8.25
C ILE A 666 5.66 26.04 7.25
N GLY A 667 6.56 25.25 6.65
CA GLY A 667 7.46 25.73 5.61
C GLY A 667 6.69 26.30 4.40
N THR A 668 5.64 25.61 3.97
CA THR A 668 4.79 26.03 2.86
C THR A 668 3.95 27.25 3.18
N LEU A 669 3.34 27.34 4.38
CA LEU A 669 2.59 28.53 4.79
C LEU A 669 3.50 29.74 4.92
N LEU A 670 4.70 29.56 5.48
CA LEU A 670 5.68 30.64 5.55
C LEU A 670 6.12 31.08 4.15
N ALA A 671 6.34 30.15 3.23
CA ALA A 671 6.65 30.45 1.84
C ALA A 671 5.52 31.21 1.14
N PHE A 672 4.26 30.84 1.42
CA PHE A 672 3.08 31.52 0.94
C PHE A 672 3.05 32.99 1.39
N PHE A 673 3.22 33.25 2.69
CA PHE A 673 3.28 34.62 3.22
C PHE A 673 4.47 35.41 2.63
N ASN A 674 5.61 34.75 2.43
CA ASN A 674 6.79 35.39 1.88
C ASN A 674 6.57 35.88 0.44
N ILE A 675 5.93 35.07 -0.42
CA ILE A 675 5.57 35.46 -1.79
C ILE A 675 4.49 36.54 -1.79
N LEU A 676 3.49 36.46 -0.91
CA LEU A 676 2.46 37.49 -0.79
C LEU A 676 3.08 38.86 -0.49
N VAL A 677 4.02 38.92 0.46
CA VAL A 677 4.72 40.15 0.83
C VAL A 677 5.60 40.65 -0.32
N LEU A 678 6.28 39.74 -1.05
CA LEU A 678 7.08 40.11 -2.21
C LEU A 678 6.25 40.59 -3.41
N ALA A 679 5.00 40.17 -3.53
CA ALA A 679 4.11 40.59 -4.61
C ALA A 679 3.62 42.03 -4.45
N LEU A 680 3.67 42.59 -3.24
CA LEU A 680 3.30 43.97 -2.97
C LEU A 680 4.29 44.95 -3.64
N PRO A 681 3.82 46.11 -4.13
CA PRO A 681 4.71 47.15 -4.66
C PRO A 681 5.58 47.71 -3.54
N VAL A 682 6.91 47.57 -3.67
CA VAL A 682 7.89 48.10 -2.70
C VAL A 682 8.51 49.37 -3.26
N SER A 683 8.35 50.53 -2.61
CA SER A 683 9.05 51.75 -3.01
C SER A 683 10.52 51.73 -2.58
N LYS A 684 11.42 52.41 -3.31
CA LYS A 684 12.87 52.53 -2.95
C LYS A 684 13.12 53.13 -1.55
N LYS A 685 12.17 53.90 -1.00
CA LYS A 685 12.23 54.48 0.36
C LYS A 685 11.77 53.49 1.46
N GLU A 686 11.12 52.40 1.09
CA GLU A 686 10.54 51.39 2.00
C GLU A 686 11.41 50.13 2.15
N ASN A 687 12.74 50.29 2.09
CA ASN A 687 13.75 49.26 2.42
C ASN A 687 13.56 48.60 3.83
N ARG A 688 12.58 49.03 4.63
CA ARG A 688 12.22 48.48 5.94
C ARG A 688 11.52 47.11 5.87
N PHE A 689 10.91 46.71 4.74
CA PHE A 689 10.29 45.38 4.57
C PHE A 689 11.27 44.24 4.30
N LEU A 690 12.48 44.59 3.82
CA LEU A 690 13.42 43.67 3.17
C LEU A 690 14.15 42.68 4.08
N PRO A 691 14.54 43.01 5.34
CA PRO A 691 15.31 42.07 6.17
C PRO A 691 14.52 40.84 6.65
N GLY A 692 13.18 40.92 6.69
CA GLY A 692 12.34 39.81 7.15
C GLY A 692 12.16 38.70 6.12
N VAL A 693 12.09 39.06 4.84
CA VAL A 693 11.78 38.16 3.73
C VAL A 693 12.92 37.16 3.46
N SER A 694 14.18 37.61 3.53
CA SER A 694 15.35 36.74 3.40
C SER A 694 15.51 35.80 4.61
N LEU A 695 15.20 36.28 5.82
CA LEU A 695 15.13 35.46 7.02
C LEU A 695 14.03 34.39 6.89
N TRP A 696 12.83 34.75 6.44
CA TRP A 696 11.73 33.81 6.22
C TRP A 696 12.09 32.76 5.18
N ALA A 697 12.70 33.14 4.06
CA ALA A 697 13.18 32.17 3.07
C ALA A 697 14.20 31.18 3.66
N SER A 698 15.06 31.66 4.57
CA SER A 698 16.00 30.79 5.30
C SER A 698 15.27 29.84 6.26
N ILE A 699 14.23 30.31 6.95
CA ILE A 699 13.39 29.47 7.83
C ILE A 699 12.59 28.45 7.01
N VAL A 700 12.07 28.83 5.83
CA VAL A 700 11.44 27.90 4.87
C VAL A 700 12.42 26.79 4.52
N GLU A 701 13.64 27.12 4.08
CA GLU A 701 14.65 26.10 3.76
C GLU A 701 14.90 25.17 4.96
N GLN A 702 14.93 25.72 6.18
CA GLN A 702 15.16 24.96 7.40
C GLN A 702 14.00 23.99 7.67
N ALA A 703 12.76 24.48 7.53
CA ALA A 703 11.55 23.68 7.70
C ALA A 703 11.53 22.51 6.70
N LEU A 704 11.87 22.75 5.44
CA LEU A 704 11.88 21.69 4.41
C LEU A 704 12.98 20.65 4.66
N TRP A 705 14.16 21.05 5.16
CA TRP A 705 15.20 20.09 5.58
C TRP A 705 14.77 19.24 6.78
N LEU A 706 14.08 19.84 7.76
CA LEU A 706 13.53 19.11 8.92
C LEU A 706 12.40 18.17 8.50
N GLY A 707 11.50 18.62 7.63
CA GLY A 707 10.48 17.77 7.02
C GLY A 707 11.11 16.59 6.29
N LEU A 708 12.11 16.84 5.43
CA LEU A 708 12.82 15.79 4.70
C LEU A 708 13.49 14.77 5.64
N PHE A 709 14.10 15.24 6.74
CA PHE A 709 14.67 14.38 7.76
C PHE A 709 13.63 13.43 8.36
N PHE A 710 12.49 13.97 8.80
CA PHE A 710 11.45 13.18 9.46
C PHE A 710 10.74 12.22 8.50
N ILE A 711 10.49 12.62 7.25
CA ILE A 711 9.84 11.72 6.28
C ILE A 711 10.78 10.59 5.86
N ILE A 712 12.09 10.82 5.73
CA ILE A 712 13.07 9.74 5.47
C ILE A 712 13.10 8.76 6.65
N LEU A 713 13.18 9.29 7.87
CA LEU A 713 13.14 8.46 9.08
C LEU A 713 11.85 7.64 9.15
N GLY A 714 10.70 8.28 8.91
CA GLY A 714 9.40 7.61 8.83
C GLY A 714 9.37 6.54 7.76
N THR A 715 9.86 6.81 6.55
CA THR A 715 9.88 5.83 5.45
C THR A 715 10.69 4.60 5.82
N VAL A 716 11.87 4.77 6.43
CA VAL A 716 12.71 3.65 6.88
C VAL A 716 12.03 2.84 7.98
N LEU A 717 11.45 3.51 8.99
CA LEU A 717 10.72 2.84 10.07
C LEU A 717 9.48 2.10 9.55
N GLY A 718 8.80 2.66 8.56
CA GLY A 718 7.67 2.02 7.87
C GLY A 718 8.09 0.79 7.10
N ALA A 719 9.22 0.85 6.39
CA ALA A 719 9.78 -0.31 5.69
C ALA A 719 10.18 -1.44 6.67
N ILE A 720 10.70 -1.10 7.85
CA ILE A 720 11.00 -2.08 8.91
C ILE A 720 9.71 -2.74 9.40
N TRP A 721 8.69 -1.93 9.72
CA TRP A 721 7.38 -2.42 10.14
C TRP A 721 6.74 -3.33 9.08
N ALA A 722 6.68 -2.89 7.82
CA ALA A 722 6.12 -3.66 6.71
C ALA A 722 6.83 -5.01 6.54
N ASN A 723 8.14 -5.06 6.74
CA ASN A 723 8.89 -6.31 6.64
C ASN A 723 8.62 -7.30 7.79
N GLU A 724 8.32 -6.78 8.98
CA GLU A 724 7.91 -7.60 10.13
C GLU A 724 6.46 -8.08 10.02
N THR A 725 5.58 -7.28 9.42
CA THR A 725 4.14 -7.58 9.37
C THR A 725 3.71 -8.26 8.06
N TRP A 726 4.25 -7.85 6.92
CA TRP A 726 3.83 -8.32 5.58
C TRP A 726 4.91 -9.10 4.83
N GLY A 727 6.08 -9.29 5.43
CA GLY A 727 7.19 -10.03 4.80
C GLY A 727 7.86 -9.37 3.62
N ARG A 728 7.64 -8.06 3.45
CA ARG A 728 8.32 -7.21 2.48
C ARG A 728 8.55 -5.82 3.05
N TYR A 729 9.71 -5.24 2.78
CA TYR A 729 10.03 -3.88 3.21
C TYR A 729 9.49 -2.80 2.25
N TRP A 730 9.10 -3.18 1.03
CA TRP A 730 8.49 -2.30 0.03
C TRP A 730 7.55 -3.09 -0.86
N GLY A 731 6.43 -2.48 -1.25
CA GLY A 731 5.33 -3.15 -1.91
C GLY A 731 4.66 -2.40 -3.06
N TRP A 732 5.03 -1.13 -3.29
CA TRP A 732 4.41 -0.23 -4.28
C TRP A 732 2.93 0.06 -4.04
N ASP A 733 2.44 -0.12 -2.81
CA ASP A 733 1.10 0.34 -2.43
C ASP A 733 0.99 1.86 -2.63
N PRO A 734 -0.19 2.40 -2.99
CA PRO A 734 -0.36 3.83 -3.23
C PRO A 734 0.22 4.73 -2.12
N LYS A 735 0.13 4.38 -0.83
CA LYS A 735 0.74 5.20 0.24
C LYS A 735 2.26 5.16 0.23
N GLU A 736 2.85 4.00 -0.03
CA GLU A 736 4.31 3.86 -0.18
C GLU A 736 4.79 4.64 -1.42
N ALA A 737 4.09 4.49 -2.55
CA ALA A 737 4.40 5.17 -3.80
C ALA A 737 4.36 6.71 -3.65
N TRP A 738 3.32 7.24 -2.99
CA TRP A 738 3.18 8.67 -2.74
C TRP A 738 4.19 9.19 -1.70
N THR A 739 4.58 8.38 -0.72
CA THR A 739 5.69 8.73 0.18
C THR A 739 7.01 8.86 -0.58
N LEU A 740 7.28 7.98 -1.56
CA LEU A 740 8.44 8.11 -2.45
C LEU A 740 8.31 9.37 -3.33
N ILE A 741 7.13 9.69 -3.85
CA ILE A 741 6.90 10.94 -4.61
C ILE A 741 7.22 12.17 -3.75
N VAL A 742 6.80 12.21 -2.48
CA VAL A 742 7.16 13.29 -1.53
C VAL A 742 8.68 13.39 -1.42
N LEU A 743 9.37 12.27 -1.15
CA LEU A 743 10.83 12.24 -1.04
C LEU A 743 11.52 12.77 -2.30
N LEU A 744 11.12 12.30 -3.48
CA LEU A 744 11.71 12.72 -4.75
C LEU A 744 11.40 14.19 -5.06
N THR A 745 10.18 14.66 -4.78
CA THR A 745 9.77 16.05 -5.01
C THR A 745 10.59 17.02 -4.16
N TYR A 746 10.72 16.75 -2.85
CA TYR A 746 11.54 17.59 -1.98
C TYR A 746 13.04 17.41 -2.24
N ALA A 747 13.49 16.25 -2.72
CA ALA A 747 14.86 16.08 -3.21
C ALA A 747 15.13 16.95 -4.44
N ILE A 748 14.25 16.95 -5.45
CA ILE A 748 14.34 17.84 -6.62
C ILE A 748 14.38 19.29 -6.15
N LEU A 749 13.42 19.69 -5.32
CA LEU A 749 13.30 21.04 -4.79
C LEU A 749 14.63 21.50 -4.18
N LEU A 750 15.15 20.80 -3.17
CA LEU A 750 16.37 21.23 -2.47
C LEU A 750 17.64 21.20 -3.33
N HIS A 751 17.64 20.41 -4.42
CA HIS A 751 18.77 20.30 -5.34
C HIS A 751 18.72 21.30 -6.51
N LEU A 752 17.55 21.86 -6.83
CA LEU A 752 17.40 22.90 -7.87
C LEU A 752 18.28 24.13 -7.59
N ARG A 753 18.66 24.38 -6.34
CA ARG A 753 19.61 25.43 -5.95
C ARG A 753 20.96 25.41 -6.69
N TYR A 754 21.36 24.24 -7.20
CA TYR A 754 22.63 24.09 -7.93
C TYR A 754 22.50 24.38 -9.43
N VAL A 755 21.28 24.58 -9.91
CA VAL A 755 20.97 24.77 -11.33
C VAL A 755 20.29 26.12 -11.57
N VAL A 756 19.44 26.56 -10.64
CA VAL A 756 18.59 27.73 -10.79
C VAL A 756 19.16 28.93 -10.02
N GLN A 757 19.20 30.10 -10.69
CA GLN A 757 19.57 31.37 -10.07
C GLN A 757 18.43 31.95 -9.23
N ASN A 758 18.73 32.87 -8.29
CA ASN A 758 17.75 33.42 -7.35
C ASN A 758 17.01 32.31 -6.57
N TRP A 759 17.74 31.27 -6.17
CA TRP A 759 17.18 30.09 -5.50
C TRP A 759 16.21 30.41 -4.34
N PRO A 760 16.48 31.37 -3.44
CA PRO A 760 15.53 31.71 -2.38
C PRO A 760 14.12 32.05 -2.90
N TYR A 761 14.00 32.69 -4.06
CA TYR A 761 12.69 33.00 -4.66
C TYR A 761 11.99 31.71 -5.10
N TRP A 762 12.68 30.88 -5.89
CA TRP A 762 12.12 29.62 -6.39
C TRP A 762 11.79 28.62 -5.30
N LEU A 763 12.57 28.59 -4.21
CA LEU A 763 12.25 27.82 -3.02
C LEU A 763 10.87 28.18 -2.47
N ASN A 764 10.56 29.48 -2.33
CA ASN A 764 9.27 29.91 -1.81
C ASN A 764 8.15 29.64 -2.82
N VAL A 765 8.37 29.87 -4.13
CA VAL A 765 7.39 29.58 -5.19
C VAL A 765 7.02 28.10 -5.24
N LEU A 766 8.01 27.21 -5.19
CA LEU A 766 7.82 25.78 -5.41
C LEU A 766 7.45 25.01 -4.12
N ALA A 767 7.71 25.58 -2.94
CA ALA A 767 7.29 24.96 -1.67
C ALA A 767 5.77 24.77 -1.57
N PHE A 768 4.98 25.70 -2.12
CA PHE A 768 3.52 25.62 -2.12
C PHE A 768 2.96 24.44 -2.93
N PRO A 769 3.22 24.31 -4.24
CA PRO A 769 2.74 23.15 -5.00
C PRO A 769 3.37 21.83 -4.52
N SER A 770 4.58 21.84 -3.97
CA SER A 770 5.21 20.62 -3.41
C SER A 770 4.42 20.03 -2.24
N PHE A 771 3.77 20.87 -1.42
CA PHE A 771 2.93 20.42 -0.33
C PHE A 771 1.69 19.64 -0.81
N GLY A 772 1.27 19.83 -2.06
CA GLY A 772 0.23 19.01 -2.68
C GLY A 772 0.56 17.51 -2.65
N THR A 773 1.85 17.13 -2.76
CA THR A 773 2.27 15.73 -2.66
C THR A 773 2.09 15.16 -1.24
N VAL A 774 2.27 16.00 -0.21
CA VAL A 774 2.03 15.63 1.20
C VAL A 774 0.54 15.46 1.46
N LEU A 775 -0.29 16.40 0.99
CA LEU A 775 -1.75 16.30 1.09
C LEU A 775 -2.30 15.08 0.35
N MET A 776 -1.74 14.78 -0.82
CA MET A 776 -2.10 13.58 -1.57
C MET A 776 -1.74 12.31 -0.78
N THR A 777 -0.55 12.25 -0.18
CA THR A 777 -0.13 11.09 0.63
C THR A 777 -1.00 10.91 1.88
N TYR A 778 -1.29 12.00 2.60
CA TYR A 778 -2.01 11.95 3.88
C TYR A 778 -3.52 11.74 3.71
N TRP A 779 -4.15 12.51 2.82
CA TRP A 779 -5.60 12.50 2.62
C TRP A 779 -6.00 11.87 1.29
N GLY A 780 -5.37 12.31 0.19
CA GLY A 780 -5.77 11.91 -1.16
C GLY A 780 -5.72 10.41 -1.41
N VAL A 781 -4.74 9.67 -0.87
CA VAL A 781 -4.64 8.24 -1.11
C VAL A 781 -5.85 7.46 -0.57
N ASN A 782 -6.35 7.82 0.60
CA ASN A 782 -7.51 7.15 1.21
C ASN A 782 -8.83 7.45 0.47
N VAL A 783 -8.86 8.53 -0.30
CA VAL A 783 -10.03 8.98 -1.06
C VAL A 783 -10.03 8.41 -2.47
N PHE A 784 -8.86 8.38 -3.13
CA PHE A 784 -8.75 8.04 -4.56
C PHE A 784 -8.30 6.62 -4.86
N PHE A 785 -7.70 5.89 -3.90
CA PHE A 785 -7.16 4.55 -4.13
C PHE A 785 -7.61 3.56 -3.05
N SER A 786 -7.65 2.27 -3.44
CA SER A 786 -7.72 1.14 -2.51
C SER A 786 -6.30 0.63 -2.20
N GLY A 787 -6.06 0.11 -1.00
CA GLY A 787 -4.74 -0.39 -0.60
C GLY A 787 -4.71 -0.99 0.80
N MET A 788 -3.58 -1.60 1.19
CA MET A 788 -3.39 -2.25 2.51
C MET A 788 -3.44 -1.24 3.67
N HIS A 789 -3.41 0.06 3.35
CA HIS A 789 -3.50 1.15 4.30
C HIS A 789 -4.88 1.81 4.36
N ALA A 790 -5.91 1.20 3.74
CA ALA A 790 -7.28 1.71 3.66
C ALA A 790 -8.08 1.53 4.97
N TYR A 791 -7.43 1.70 6.12
CA TYR A 791 -8.10 1.78 7.43
C TYR A 791 -8.83 3.14 7.52
N GLY A 792 -10.03 3.24 6.93
CA GLY A 792 -10.85 4.47 6.92
C GLY A 792 -11.17 5.02 5.53
N ARG A 793 -11.52 4.14 4.58
CA ARG A 793 -11.95 4.54 3.22
C ARG A 793 -13.17 5.45 3.28
N GLU A 794 -13.14 6.51 2.48
CA GLU A 794 -14.30 7.35 2.17
C GLU A 794 -14.78 7.00 0.75
N GLY A 795 -16.08 7.18 0.48
CA GLY A 795 -16.65 6.97 -0.85
C GLY A 795 -15.98 7.83 -1.93
N GLU A 796 -16.28 7.55 -3.20
CA GLU A 796 -15.65 8.26 -4.32
C GLU A 796 -15.92 9.77 -4.25
N ALA A 797 -14.87 10.56 -3.98
CA ALA A 797 -14.96 12.01 -4.00
C ALA A 797 -14.62 12.56 -5.40
N SER A 798 -15.36 13.60 -5.81
CA SER A 798 -15.08 14.36 -7.02
C SER A 798 -13.77 15.13 -6.92
N PHE A 799 -13.15 15.42 -8.07
CA PHE A 799 -11.92 16.20 -8.10
C PHE A 799 -12.16 17.62 -7.54
N PRO A 800 -11.40 18.08 -6.54
CA PRO A 800 -11.62 19.37 -5.92
C PRO A 800 -11.10 20.51 -6.80
N TRP A 801 -11.94 21.00 -7.73
CA TRP A 801 -11.63 22.10 -8.66
C TRP A 801 -11.11 23.37 -7.98
N VAL A 802 -11.44 23.59 -6.72
CA VAL A 802 -10.90 24.69 -5.88
C VAL A 802 -9.36 24.69 -5.86
N ILE A 803 -8.71 23.53 -5.92
CA ILE A 803 -7.23 23.43 -5.94
C ILE A 803 -6.66 24.09 -7.19
N VAL A 804 -7.31 23.95 -8.36
CA VAL A 804 -6.85 24.57 -9.61
C VAL A 804 -6.89 26.10 -9.51
N TRP A 805 -7.98 26.64 -8.95
CA TRP A 805 -8.10 28.08 -8.71
C TRP A 805 -7.04 28.60 -7.72
N ILE A 806 -6.79 27.88 -6.63
CA ILE A 806 -5.75 28.23 -5.65
C ILE A 806 -4.37 28.26 -6.32
N LEU A 807 -4.04 27.26 -7.15
CA LEU A 807 -2.77 27.21 -7.89
C LEU A 807 -2.67 28.32 -8.93
N GLY A 808 -3.77 28.65 -9.62
CA GLY A 808 -3.82 29.76 -10.56
C GLY A 808 -3.55 31.11 -9.88
N ILE A 809 -4.23 31.39 -8.76
CA ILE A 809 -4.02 32.59 -7.94
C ILE A 809 -2.58 32.64 -7.43
N TRP A 810 -2.04 31.52 -6.94
CA TRP A 810 -0.65 31.41 -6.52
C TRP A 810 0.34 31.73 -7.65
N GLY A 811 0.08 31.27 -8.86
CA GLY A 811 0.87 31.57 -10.05
C GLY A 811 0.92 33.08 -10.33
N ILE A 812 -0.22 33.76 -10.24
CA ILE A 812 -0.32 35.22 -10.42
C ILE A 812 0.53 35.96 -9.37
N PHE A 813 0.38 35.63 -8.08
CA PHE A 813 1.20 36.23 -7.02
C PHE A 813 2.69 35.98 -7.21
N SER A 814 3.06 34.77 -7.64
CA SER A 814 4.45 34.41 -7.92
C SER A 814 5.04 35.30 -9.02
N ILE A 815 4.29 35.58 -10.10
CA ILE A 815 4.72 36.47 -11.19
C ILE A 815 4.96 37.89 -10.68
N PHE A 816 4.05 38.45 -9.89
CA PHE A 816 4.24 39.79 -9.30
C PHE A 816 5.44 39.83 -8.36
N ALA A 817 5.61 38.81 -7.52
CA ALA A 817 6.73 38.69 -6.59
C ALA A 817 8.10 38.63 -7.27
N TYR A 818 8.17 38.17 -8.54
CA TYR A 818 9.44 38.09 -9.28
C TYR A 818 10.13 39.45 -9.43
N ARG A 819 9.37 40.55 -9.49
CA ARG A 819 9.90 41.92 -9.58
C ARG A 819 10.83 42.24 -8.40
N ASN A 820 10.45 41.75 -7.21
CA ASN A 820 11.13 42.00 -5.95
C ASN A 820 12.09 40.86 -5.53
N ARG A 821 12.40 39.90 -6.41
CA ARG A 821 13.24 38.71 -6.08
C ARG A 821 14.63 39.03 -5.52
N LYS A 822 15.21 40.18 -5.86
CA LYS A 822 16.53 40.63 -5.35
C LYS A 822 16.51 40.95 -3.85
N CYS A 823 15.33 41.08 -3.25
CA CYS A 823 15.17 41.29 -1.81
C CYS A 823 15.55 40.06 -0.97
N LEU A 824 15.70 38.90 -1.61
CA LEU A 824 15.99 37.63 -0.97
C LEU A 824 17.48 37.25 -0.97
N SER A 825 18.33 38.02 -1.68
CA SER A 825 19.77 37.74 -1.84
C SER A 825 20.62 38.30 -0.71
#